data_AF-A0ABC9WX97-F1
#
_entry.id   AF-A0ABC9WX97-F1
#
_cell.length_a   1.000
_cell.length_b   1.000
_cell.length_c   1.000
_cell.angle_alpha   90.00
_cell.angle_beta   90.00
_cell.angle_gamma   90.00
#
_symmetry.space_group_name_H-M   'P 1'
#
loop_
_entity.id
_entity.type
_entity.pdbx_description
1 polymer ?
#
loop_
_entity_poly.entity_id
_entity_poly.type
_entity_poly.pdbx_seq_one_letter_code
_entity_poly.pdbx_strand_id
1 'polypeptide(L)'
;MGTGGGTRIPLWISILALASVQIKDFPPASKSQEVTIIPPFQNTLKVKAGNPSHNGRVCSTWGNFHFKTFDGDIFYFPGVCNYIFASNCKSPYEDFNIQIRRTMVKNATMITHVIMKLEGAVIELTRGSVLLDGKSVQMPYSHMGVSIERSNSYMKVSAKLGLTFLWNEEDALLVELDKKYANQTCGLCGDFNGSPINNEFISEKTKLTPIQFGNRQKMDGPTEQCADPILPAVVVNCSSEFLCDSNEFTVLGDIHKCGLTDTETCLKGIAVSLSGGQTNIVIQPSGSVFVNMIYTQLPFSAANVTIFRSSSFFIILQTTFGLQLQVQLVPLMQLFIDLDPSHKGQTCGLCGNFNDMQTDDFKTTSGVIEGTSAAFGNTWKTRADCPNAKNTFENPCTVSIQNVCVPPMVYIDCGNATADVVGAGCQKSCQTLDMECYRTHCVSGCVCPHNQVLDGKGGCIAPEYCPCIHNGNSYSPGESIRVGCNNCTCRNRKWHCSEEPCLETCSVYGDGHYTTFDGKRFDFEGDCEYVLVQNYCGQHGMNQGTFRVITENIPCGTTGTTCSKSIKVFLGNYELVLSDGHSDVIQRTPGGKMPFQIRSMGIYLVVDTTVGLILMWDKKTSIFIKLSPSFQEHVCGLCGNYDGNGNNDFTTRSQSVVGNVLEFANSWKVSSSCPNANRSKDPCTANPYRKAWAQKQCSIITSEVFAKCHSQVEPNEYYQACVDDACACDTGGDCECFCTAVAAYAQACNEMDICISWRTPSICLNAQIMAKYANMMNMCHRLHQYVFMKSVSGQNGMMGVCQPLATMVEILKPLMI
;
A
#
# COMPACT_ATOMS: atom_id res chain seq x y z
N MET A 1 57.86 -55.12 -23.03
CA MET A 1 58.73 -55.93 -22.12
C MET A 1 58.80 -55.16 -20.80
N GLY A 2 58.36 -55.60 -19.63
CA GLY A 2 57.63 -56.77 -19.16
C GLY A 2 57.40 -56.59 -17.64
N THR A 3 56.17 -56.85 -17.18
CA THR A 3 55.71 -57.39 -15.86
C THR A 3 56.43 -56.94 -14.57
N GLY A 4 55.75 -56.33 -13.58
CA GLY A 4 54.75 -56.91 -12.66
C GLY A 4 55.25 -56.61 -11.22
N GLY A 5 54.49 -56.42 -10.14
CA GLY A 5 53.08 -56.62 -9.82
C GLY A 5 52.99 -56.98 -8.33
N GLY A 6 52.50 -56.04 -7.50
CA GLY A 6 51.85 -56.33 -6.20
C GLY A 6 52.72 -56.28 -4.93
N THR A 7 52.20 -56.09 -3.70
CA THR A 7 50.89 -55.61 -3.22
C THR A 7 50.98 -55.41 -1.69
N ARG A 8 50.13 -54.50 -1.16
CA ARG A 8 49.47 -54.49 0.18
C ARG A 8 50.04 -53.64 1.34
N ILE A 9 49.05 -53.09 2.04
CA ILE A 9 48.93 -51.97 2.99
C ILE A 9 48.12 -52.54 4.22
N PRO A 10 47.63 -51.80 5.25
CA PRO A 10 48.17 -50.82 6.22
C PRO A 10 47.75 -51.11 7.72
N LEU A 11 48.03 -50.14 8.63
CA LEU A 11 47.05 -49.39 9.49
C LEU A 11 47.03 -49.58 11.07
N TRP A 12 46.96 -48.43 11.80
CA TRP A 12 46.57 -48.11 13.23
C TRP A 12 47.64 -48.17 14.38
N ILE A 13 47.72 -47.35 15.46
CA ILE A 13 47.13 -46.07 15.96
C ILE A 13 47.90 -45.51 17.21
N SER A 14 47.93 -44.16 17.37
CA SER A 14 47.96 -43.19 18.52
C SER A 14 48.62 -43.42 19.92
N ILE A 15 49.21 -42.35 20.53
CA ILE A 15 48.79 -41.64 21.80
C ILE A 15 49.90 -40.76 22.53
N LEU A 16 49.51 -39.49 22.84
CA LEU A 16 49.78 -38.53 23.97
C LEU A 16 51.17 -38.21 24.62
N ALA A 17 51.57 -36.93 24.48
CA ALA A 17 51.65 -35.80 25.47
C ALA A 17 52.68 -35.65 26.64
N LEU A 18 52.97 -34.34 26.91
CA LEU A 18 53.30 -33.61 28.17
C LEU A 18 54.76 -33.22 28.54
N ALA A 19 55.02 -31.89 28.64
CA ALA A 19 55.43 -31.11 29.84
C ALA A 19 56.29 -29.86 29.47
N SER A 20 55.86 -28.59 29.68
CA SER A 20 55.87 -27.71 30.89
C SER A 20 57.23 -27.03 31.18
N VAL A 21 57.45 -25.77 31.61
CA VAL A 21 56.65 -24.55 31.95
C VAL A 21 57.65 -23.39 32.33
N GLN A 22 57.37 -22.16 31.84
CA GLN A 22 57.46 -20.76 32.39
C GLN A 22 58.75 -20.20 33.11
N ILE A 23 59.00 -18.89 33.34
CA ILE A 23 58.20 -17.66 33.63
C ILE A 23 59.03 -16.37 33.35
N LYS A 24 58.41 -15.27 32.84
CA LYS A 24 58.42 -13.89 33.44
C LYS A 24 57.50 -12.91 32.66
N ASP A 25 56.72 -12.16 33.45
CA ASP A 25 55.49 -11.40 33.09
C ASP A 25 55.65 -9.87 32.91
N PHE A 26 54.56 -9.28 32.36
CA PHE A 26 54.06 -7.88 32.30
C PHE A 26 54.30 -7.07 31.01
N PRO A 27 53.35 -6.19 30.57
CA PRO A 27 51.88 -6.29 30.40
C PRO A 27 51.44 -5.97 28.93
N PRO A 28 50.18 -6.23 28.48
CA PRO A 28 49.79 -5.92 27.10
C PRO A 28 49.09 -4.56 26.95
N ALA A 29 49.54 -3.78 25.96
CA ALA A 29 48.88 -2.62 25.37
C ALA A 29 48.34 -2.96 23.95
N SER A 30 47.14 -2.45 23.68
CA SER A 30 46.48 -2.19 22.38
C SER A 30 46.60 -3.21 21.24
N LYS A 31 45.49 -3.93 20.96
CA LYS A 31 45.23 -4.57 19.67
C LYS A 31 44.96 -3.50 18.60
N SER A 32 45.65 -3.65 17.46
CA SER A 32 45.41 -2.97 16.20
C SER A 32 44.06 -3.33 15.59
N GLN A 33 43.40 -2.34 14.99
CA GLN A 33 42.17 -2.48 14.20
C GLN A 33 42.32 -3.55 13.11
N GLU A 34 41.42 -4.53 13.11
CA GLU A 34 41.16 -5.40 11.97
C GLU A 34 40.12 -4.69 11.09
N VAL A 35 40.50 -4.40 9.85
CA VAL A 35 39.64 -3.76 8.84
C VAL A 35 38.67 -4.81 8.31
N THR A 36 37.39 -4.68 8.65
CA THR A 36 36.32 -5.49 8.06
C THR A 36 36.00 -4.98 6.66
N ILE A 37 36.56 -5.63 5.64
CA ILE A 37 36.18 -5.42 4.24
C ILE A 37 34.79 -6.00 4.05
N ILE A 38 33.78 -5.12 3.93
CA ILE A 38 32.42 -5.49 3.54
C ILE A 38 32.45 -5.87 2.05
N PRO A 39 32.00 -7.07 1.63
CA PRO A 39 31.91 -7.39 0.22
C PRO A 39 30.81 -6.54 -0.46
N PRO A 40 31.01 -6.14 -1.73
CA PRO A 40 30.04 -5.31 -2.45
C PRO A 40 28.72 -6.08 -2.64
N PHE A 41 27.59 -5.42 -2.33
CA PHE A 41 26.27 -5.84 -2.77
C PHE A 41 26.26 -5.90 -4.30
N GLN A 42 26.21 -7.10 -4.87
CA GLN A 42 26.06 -7.29 -6.31
C GLN A 42 24.59 -7.36 -6.71
N ASN A 43 24.32 -6.65 -7.81
CA ASN A 43 23.14 -6.64 -8.67
C ASN A 43 21.96 -5.74 -8.26
N THR A 44 22.12 -4.49 -8.67
CA THR A 44 21.08 -3.56 -9.10
C THR A 44 20.09 -4.23 -10.06
N LEU A 45 18.83 -4.34 -9.63
CA LEU A 45 17.70 -4.55 -10.55
C LEU A 45 17.58 -3.31 -11.45
N LYS A 46 17.76 -3.51 -12.76
CA LYS A 46 17.40 -2.50 -13.77
C LYS A 46 15.87 -2.38 -13.82
N VAL A 47 15.32 -1.37 -13.16
CA VAL A 47 13.90 -0.99 -13.29
C VAL A 47 13.76 -0.03 -14.46
N LYS A 48 12.93 -0.40 -15.44
CA LYS A 48 12.51 0.46 -16.55
C LYS A 48 11.21 1.17 -16.13
N ALA A 49 11.13 2.47 -16.38
CA ALA A 49 10.09 3.37 -15.89
C ALA A 49 8.70 3.15 -16.51
N GLY A 50 7.66 3.31 -15.67
CA GLY A 50 6.26 3.46 -16.05
C GLY A 50 5.34 3.23 -14.84
N ASN A 51 4.93 4.30 -14.14
CA ASN A 51 3.91 4.22 -13.08
C ASN A 51 2.50 4.21 -13.73
N PRO A 52 1.68 3.14 -13.60
CA PRO A 52 0.36 3.02 -14.23
C PRO A 52 -0.80 3.62 -13.40
N SER A 53 -0.56 4.21 -12.22
CA SER A 53 -1.63 4.42 -11.24
C SER A 53 -2.58 5.59 -11.46
N HIS A 54 -2.35 6.49 -12.43
CA HIS A 54 -3.36 7.47 -12.84
C HIS A 54 -3.35 7.64 -14.35
N ASN A 55 -4.44 7.24 -15.00
CA ASN A 55 -4.64 7.25 -16.45
C ASN A 55 -4.72 8.68 -17.09
N GLY A 56 -4.12 9.71 -16.47
CA GLY A 56 -4.18 11.11 -16.96
C GLY A 56 -5.58 11.74 -16.88
N ARG A 57 -6.34 11.50 -15.80
CA ARG A 57 -7.77 11.90 -15.68
C ARG A 57 -8.08 12.80 -14.48
N VAL A 58 -7.07 13.48 -13.97
CA VAL A 58 -7.16 14.24 -12.70
C VAL A 58 -6.80 15.70 -12.93
N CYS A 59 -7.76 16.58 -12.64
CA CYS A 59 -7.53 18.02 -12.52
C CYS A 59 -7.34 18.38 -11.05
N SER A 60 -6.47 19.35 -10.74
CA SER A 60 -6.22 19.75 -9.36
C SER A 60 -5.83 21.22 -9.23
N THR A 61 -6.02 21.77 -8.04
CA THR A 61 -5.49 23.09 -7.63
C THR A 61 -4.96 23.00 -6.21
N TRP A 62 -3.86 23.69 -5.93
CA TRP A 62 -3.17 23.61 -4.63
C TRP A 62 -2.35 24.88 -4.37
N GLY A 63 -1.94 25.07 -3.12
CA GLY A 63 -1.02 26.14 -2.74
C GLY A 63 -1.52 27.52 -3.17
N ASN A 64 -0.54 28.38 -3.50
CA ASN A 64 -0.76 29.75 -3.92
C ASN A 64 -1.26 29.83 -5.38
N PHE A 65 -2.54 29.52 -5.60
CA PHE A 65 -3.23 29.67 -6.89
C PHE A 65 -2.62 28.88 -8.06
N HIS A 66 -2.08 27.68 -7.80
CA HIS A 66 -1.64 26.76 -8.86
C HIS A 66 -2.79 25.88 -9.31
N PHE A 67 -2.86 25.63 -10.61
CA PHE A 67 -3.87 24.80 -11.26
C PHE A 67 -3.19 23.82 -12.20
N LYS A 68 -3.76 22.62 -12.34
CA LYS A 68 -3.39 21.61 -13.33
C LYS A 68 -4.65 21.13 -14.04
N THR A 69 -4.68 21.22 -15.36
CA THR A 69 -5.78 20.72 -16.20
C THR A 69 -5.85 19.19 -16.21
N PHE A 70 -6.93 18.61 -16.73
CA PHE A 70 -7.03 17.16 -16.92
C PHE A 70 -5.93 16.61 -17.83
N ASP A 71 -5.50 17.40 -18.81
CA ASP A 71 -4.49 17.04 -19.82
C ASP A 71 -3.06 17.35 -19.37
N GLY A 72 -2.90 17.93 -18.17
CA GLY A 72 -1.63 18.04 -17.46
C GLY A 72 -0.96 19.41 -17.49
N ASP A 73 -1.58 20.42 -18.10
CA ASP A 73 -1.04 21.78 -18.16
C ASP A 73 -1.13 22.48 -16.80
N ILE A 74 0.00 22.97 -16.31
CA ILE A 74 0.13 23.65 -15.02
C ILE A 74 0.19 25.16 -15.25
N PHE A 75 -0.64 25.92 -14.54
CA PHE A 75 -0.68 27.37 -14.65
C PHE A 75 -0.99 28.06 -13.32
N TYR A 76 -0.64 29.34 -13.25
CA TYR A 76 -0.90 30.20 -12.09
C TYR A 76 -2.03 31.17 -12.41
N PHE A 77 -3.05 31.22 -11.55
CA PHE A 77 -4.21 32.10 -11.72
C PHE A 77 -4.73 32.64 -10.39
N PRO A 78 -4.35 33.86 -9.96
CA PRO A 78 -4.66 34.43 -8.66
C PRO A 78 -6.08 35.04 -8.56
N GLY A 79 -7.07 34.36 -9.12
CA GLY A 79 -8.47 34.78 -9.02
C GLY A 79 -9.06 34.51 -7.63
N VAL A 80 -9.69 35.52 -7.03
CA VAL A 80 -10.38 35.44 -5.72
C VAL A 80 -11.92 35.54 -5.81
N CYS A 81 -12.43 35.69 -7.03
CA CYS A 81 -13.85 35.62 -7.34
C CYS A 81 -14.36 34.17 -7.31
N ASN A 82 -15.63 33.99 -7.68
CA ASN A 82 -16.18 32.67 -7.95
C ASN A 82 -15.82 32.24 -9.39
N TYR A 83 -15.23 31.05 -9.53
CA TYR A 83 -14.80 30.51 -10.83
C TYR A 83 -15.29 29.09 -11.04
N ILE A 84 -15.58 28.76 -12.30
CA ILE A 84 -15.87 27.39 -12.72
C ILE A 84 -14.56 26.61 -12.71
N PHE A 85 -14.44 25.67 -11.78
CA PHE A 85 -13.30 24.77 -11.72
C PHE A 85 -13.41 23.69 -12.81
N ALA A 86 -14.56 23.00 -12.87
CA ALA A 86 -14.90 22.07 -13.94
C ALA A 86 -16.43 22.01 -14.12
N SER A 87 -16.90 21.96 -15.37
CA SER A 87 -18.32 21.75 -15.71
C SER A 87 -18.46 20.92 -16.99
N ASN A 88 -19.61 20.26 -17.19
CA ASN A 88 -20.01 19.68 -18.48
C ASN A 88 -20.69 20.74 -19.36
N CYS A 89 -19.99 21.19 -20.40
CA CYS A 89 -20.39 22.36 -21.19
C CYS A 89 -20.78 22.03 -22.64
N LYS A 90 -20.67 20.76 -23.06
CA LYS A 90 -21.06 20.31 -24.42
C LYS A 90 -22.32 19.45 -24.44
N SER A 91 -23.00 19.31 -23.30
CA SER A 91 -24.30 18.65 -23.18
C SER A 91 -25.43 19.69 -23.13
N PRO A 92 -26.64 19.38 -23.66
CA PRO A 92 -27.83 20.22 -23.46
C PRO A 92 -28.30 20.29 -22.00
N TYR A 93 -27.82 19.37 -21.15
CA TYR A 93 -28.03 19.37 -19.71
C TYR A 93 -26.68 19.41 -19.00
N GLU A 94 -26.52 20.34 -18.05
CA GLU A 94 -25.31 20.46 -17.24
C GLU A 94 -25.31 19.36 -16.15
N ASP A 95 -24.70 18.21 -16.44
CA ASP A 95 -24.64 17.06 -15.53
C ASP A 95 -23.95 17.40 -14.20
N PHE A 96 -22.91 18.24 -14.29
CA PHE A 96 -22.20 18.75 -13.13
C PHE A 96 -21.65 20.16 -13.37
N ASN A 97 -21.59 20.94 -12.31
CA ASN A 97 -20.91 22.23 -12.25
C ASN A 97 -20.19 22.36 -10.91
N ILE A 98 -18.86 22.47 -10.94
CA ILE A 98 -18.03 22.67 -9.75
C ILE A 98 -17.47 24.09 -9.78
N GLN A 99 -17.81 24.86 -8.75
CA GLN A 99 -17.36 26.23 -8.56
C GLN A 99 -16.48 26.30 -7.33
N ILE A 100 -15.43 27.11 -7.41
CA ILE A 100 -14.53 27.35 -6.29
C ILE A 100 -14.40 28.85 -6.05
N ARG A 101 -14.31 29.20 -4.77
CA ARG A 101 -13.98 30.55 -4.33
C ARG A 101 -12.78 30.52 -3.42
N ARG A 102 -11.67 31.11 -3.87
CA ARG A 102 -10.47 31.30 -3.07
C ARG A 102 -10.50 32.66 -2.36
N THR A 103 -9.87 32.73 -1.20
CA THR A 103 -9.54 34.01 -0.57
C THR A 103 -8.14 33.96 0.03
N MET A 104 -7.62 35.12 0.39
CA MET A 104 -6.40 35.22 1.20
C MET A 104 -6.79 35.45 2.66
N VAL A 105 -6.62 34.43 3.50
CA VAL A 105 -6.79 34.54 4.96
C VAL A 105 -5.41 34.49 5.59
N LYS A 106 -4.99 35.55 6.29
CA LYS A 106 -3.68 35.60 6.99
C LYS A 106 -2.47 35.23 6.09
N ASN A 107 -2.45 35.70 4.84
CA ASN A 107 -1.44 35.38 3.81
C ASN A 107 -1.35 33.90 3.40
N ALA A 108 -2.38 33.10 3.67
CA ALA A 108 -2.55 31.77 3.07
C ALA A 108 -3.73 31.79 2.11
N THR A 109 -3.52 31.23 0.92
CA THR A 109 -4.57 31.05 -0.08
C THR A 109 -5.43 29.85 0.31
N MET A 110 -6.66 30.12 0.73
CA MET A 110 -7.59 29.10 1.16
C MET A 110 -8.73 29.00 0.18
N ILE A 111 -9.19 27.78 -0.08
CA ILE A 111 -10.48 27.55 -0.72
C ILE A 111 -11.53 27.78 0.37
N THR A 112 -12.36 28.80 0.21
CA THR A 112 -13.34 29.17 1.24
C THR A 112 -14.67 28.46 1.05
N HIS A 113 -15.06 28.32 -0.21
CA HIS A 113 -16.35 27.76 -0.61
C HIS A 113 -16.13 26.92 -1.86
N VAL A 114 -16.75 25.75 -1.87
CA VAL A 114 -16.92 24.92 -3.06
C VAL A 114 -18.41 24.69 -3.24
N ILE A 115 -18.92 24.98 -4.43
CA ILE A 115 -20.32 24.72 -4.79
C ILE A 115 -20.31 23.68 -5.89
N MET A 116 -21.01 22.56 -5.66
CA MET A 116 -21.19 21.50 -6.64
C MET A 116 -22.66 21.32 -6.94
N LYS A 117 -23.03 21.50 -8.20
CA LYS A 117 -24.36 21.13 -8.71
C LYS A 117 -24.21 19.77 -9.37
N LEU A 118 -24.83 18.72 -8.83
CA LEU A 118 -24.73 17.35 -9.33
C LEU A 118 -26.14 16.79 -9.53
N GLU A 119 -26.56 16.53 -10.78
CA GLU A 119 -27.87 15.94 -11.13
C GLU A 119 -29.09 16.58 -10.40
N GLY A 120 -29.04 17.89 -10.14
CA GLY A 120 -30.13 18.64 -9.50
C GLY A 120 -30.01 18.85 -7.99
N ALA A 121 -29.00 18.26 -7.32
CA ALA A 121 -28.65 18.56 -5.93
C ALA A 121 -27.58 19.67 -5.87
N VAL A 122 -27.73 20.62 -4.95
CA VAL A 122 -26.74 21.67 -4.70
C VAL A 122 -25.99 21.36 -3.40
N ILE A 123 -24.69 21.08 -3.53
CA ILE A 123 -23.80 20.79 -2.42
C ILE A 123 -22.91 22.01 -2.20
N GLU A 124 -22.97 22.59 -1.00
CA GLU A 124 -22.09 23.68 -0.60
C GLU A 124 -21.15 23.17 0.50
N LEU A 125 -19.85 23.24 0.21
CA LEU A 125 -18.79 22.82 1.11
C LEU A 125 -18.04 24.04 1.63
N THR A 126 -17.90 24.11 2.95
CA THR A 126 -17.04 25.06 3.66
C THR A 126 -16.25 24.29 4.71
N ARG A 127 -15.18 24.88 5.25
CA ARG A 127 -14.37 24.22 6.29
C ARG A 127 -15.27 23.86 7.48
N GLY A 128 -15.40 22.57 7.78
CA GLY A 128 -16.23 22.14 8.90
C GLY A 128 -17.71 21.93 8.62
N SER A 129 -18.23 22.35 7.46
CA SER A 129 -19.67 22.38 7.20
C SER A 129 -20.02 21.96 5.77
N VAL A 130 -21.08 21.15 5.67
CA VAL A 130 -21.64 20.68 4.40
C VAL A 130 -23.15 20.96 4.40
N LEU A 131 -23.59 21.72 3.41
CA LEU A 131 -24.99 21.99 3.15
C LEU A 131 -25.41 21.26 1.87
N LEU A 132 -26.58 20.63 1.91
CA LEU A 132 -27.25 20.06 0.77
C LEU A 132 -28.60 20.74 0.60
N ASP A 133 -28.81 21.39 -0.54
CA ASP A 133 -30.01 22.18 -0.84
C ASP A 133 -30.35 23.18 0.30
N GLY A 134 -29.30 23.80 0.86
CA GLY A 134 -29.39 24.76 1.97
C GLY A 134 -29.58 24.15 3.36
N LYS A 135 -29.58 22.82 3.52
CA LYS A 135 -29.73 22.13 4.81
C LYS A 135 -28.45 21.42 5.24
N SER A 136 -28.07 21.58 6.50
CA SER A 136 -26.95 20.82 7.07
C SER A 136 -27.24 19.33 7.07
N VAL A 137 -26.29 18.53 6.62
CA VAL A 137 -26.37 17.06 6.62
C VAL A 137 -25.46 16.46 7.69
N GLN A 138 -25.86 15.32 8.24
CA GLN A 138 -25.03 14.54 9.16
C GLN A 138 -24.15 13.56 8.38
N MET A 139 -22.90 13.38 8.84
CA MET A 139 -21.91 12.55 8.15
C MET A 139 -21.86 11.11 8.68
N PRO A 140 -21.57 10.10 7.83
CA PRO A 140 -21.45 10.18 6.37
C PRO A 140 -22.83 10.36 5.70
N TYR A 141 -22.88 11.12 4.60
CA TYR A 141 -24.12 11.36 3.86
C TYR A 141 -24.11 10.55 2.56
N SER A 142 -25.19 9.82 2.28
CA SER A 142 -25.36 9.13 1.00
C SER A 142 -26.82 9.08 0.60
N HIS A 143 -27.18 9.79 -0.47
CA HIS A 143 -28.54 9.84 -1.00
C HIS A 143 -28.54 10.22 -2.49
N MET A 144 -29.51 9.71 -3.25
CA MET A 144 -29.73 10.07 -4.67
C MET A 144 -28.47 10.08 -5.55
N GLY A 145 -27.55 9.12 -5.33
CA GLY A 145 -26.35 8.99 -6.17
C GLY A 145 -25.18 9.91 -5.81
N VAL A 146 -25.29 10.68 -4.73
CA VAL A 146 -24.19 11.46 -4.13
C VAL A 146 -23.81 10.85 -2.79
N SER A 147 -22.53 10.55 -2.60
CA SER A 147 -21.91 10.17 -1.33
C SER A 147 -20.93 11.25 -0.87
N ILE A 148 -21.01 11.66 0.39
CA ILE A 148 -20.11 12.62 1.02
C ILE A 148 -19.52 11.96 2.26
N GLU A 149 -18.20 11.79 2.24
CA GLU A 149 -17.40 11.17 3.29
C GLU A 149 -16.40 12.17 3.83
N ARG A 150 -16.22 12.19 5.15
CA ARG A 150 -15.23 13.05 5.81
C ARG A 150 -14.22 12.18 6.54
N SER A 151 -12.96 12.40 6.22
CA SER A 151 -11.81 11.80 6.91
C SER A 151 -11.02 12.88 7.63
N ASN A 152 -10.00 12.49 8.40
CA ASN A 152 -9.15 13.45 9.15
C ASN A 152 -8.26 14.32 8.24
N SER A 153 -8.12 13.95 6.97
CA SER A 153 -7.22 14.58 5.99
C SER A 153 -7.91 15.15 4.76
N TYR A 154 -9.15 14.74 4.47
CA TYR A 154 -9.90 15.22 3.30
C TYR A 154 -11.40 14.99 3.46
N MET A 155 -12.16 15.79 2.72
CA MET A 155 -13.55 15.57 2.39
C MET A 155 -13.65 15.01 0.98
N LYS A 156 -14.37 13.90 0.82
CA LYS A 156 -14.58 13.20 -0.44
C LYS A 156 -16.04 13.31 -0.84
N VAL A 157 -16.31 13.76 -2.06
CA VAL A 157 -17.62 13.69 -2.68
C VAL A 157 -17.55 12.77 -3.89
N SER A 158 -18.34 11.71 -3.88
CA SER A 158 -18.43 10.74 -4.96
C SER A 158 -19.83 10.76 -5.56
N ALA A 159 -19.92 10.90 -6.88
CA ALA A 159 -21.20 10.91 -7.58
C ALA A 159 -21.30 9.75 -8.58
N LYS A 160 -22.49 9.14 -8.66
CA LYS A 160 -22.79 8.01 -9.56
C LYS A 160 -22.53 8.33 -11.03
N LEU A 161 -22.54 9.60 -11.39
CA LEU A 161 -22.15 10.09 -12.72
C LEU A 161 -20.65 9.90 -13.05
N GLY A 162 -19.85 9.31 -12.16
CA GLY A 162 -18.43 9.02 -12.40
C GLY A 162 -17.53 10.21 -12.10
N LEU A 163 -17.87 10.98 -11.06
CA LEU A 163 -17.12 12.13 -10.58
C LEU A 163 -16.68 11.87 -9.15
N THR A 164 -15.39 12.05 -8.89
CA THR A 164 -14.81 12.02 -7.54
C THR A 164 -14.13 13.36 -7.26
N PHE A 165 -14.55 14.01 -6.19
CA PHE A 165 -13.99 15.26 -5.70
C PHE A 165 -13.33 15.01 -4.34
N LEU A 166 -12.12 15.51 -4.15
CA LEU A 166 -11.38 15.45 -2.89
C LEU A 166 -10.87 16.84 -2.53
N TRP A 167 -11.07 17.26 -1.28
CA TRP A 167 -10.58 18.54 -0.76
C TRP A 167 -10.03 18.38 0.66
N ASN A 168 -8.84 18.92 0.92
CA ASN A 168 -8.21 18.88 2.25
C ASN A 168 -8.82 19.87 3.27
N GLU A 169 -9.94 20.53 2.95
CA GLU A 169 -10.54 21.63 3.73
C GLU A 169 -9.64 22.88 3.89
N GLU A 170 -8.56 22.95 3.11
CA GLU A 170 -7.59 24.05 3.09
C GLU A 170 -7.43 24.61 1.67
N ASP A 171 -6.31 24.35 1.02
CA ASP A 171 -5.88 24.98 -0.23
C ASP A 171 -5.79 24.03 -1.42
N ALA A 172 -5.97 22.72 -1.19
CA ALA A 172 -5.77 21.67 -2.19
C ALA A 172 -7.05 20.87 -2.44
N LEU A 173 -7.54 20.91 -3.67
CA LEU A 173 -8.62 20.04 -4.13
C LEU A 173 -8.26 19.41 -5.47
N LEU A 174 -8.87 18.25 -5.74
CA LEU A 174 -8.76 17.56 -7.01
C LEU A 174 -10.12 17.00 -7.44
N VAL A 175 -10.28 16.88 -8.75
CA VAL A 175 -11.43 16.27 -9.40
C VAL A 175 -10.92 15.18 -10.34
N GLU A 176 -11.48 14.00 -10.21
CA GLU A 176 -11.33 12.90 -11.15
C GLU A 176 -12.67 12.67 -11.86
N LEU A 177 -12.60 12.57 -13.19
CA LEU A 177 -13.76 12.33 -14.05
C LEU A 177 -13.62 11.03 -14.85
N ASP A 178 -14.76 10.38 -15.05
CA ASP A 178 -14.87 9.27 -16.01
C ASP A 178 -14.54 9.74 -17.43
N LYS A 179 -13.91 8.86 -18.22
CA LYS A 179 -13.47 9.13 -19.60
C LYS A 179 -14.64 9.55 -20.51
N LYS A 180 -15.89 9.22 -20.17
CA LYS A 180 -17.07 9.66 -20.92
C LYS A 180 -17.20 11.18 -21.04
N TYR A 181 -16.58 11.95 -20.13
CA TYR A 181 -16.57 13.42 -20.18
C TYR A 181 -15.44 14.00 -21.04
N ALA A 182 -14.62 13.16 -21.66
CA ALA A 182 -13.56 13.62 -22.53
C ALA A 182 -14.11 14.49 -23.66
N ASN A 183 -13.42 15.60 -23.95
CA ASN A 183 -13.85 16.65 -24.89
C ASN A 183 -15.15 17.37 -24.53
N GLN A 184 -15.80 17.12 -23.39
CA GLN A 184 -17.09 17.74 -23.03
C GLN A 184 -16.97 18.75 -21.90
N THR A 185 -15.82 18.80 -21.24
CA THR A 185 -15.60 19.65 -20.07
C THR A 185 -15.24 21.08 -20.46
N CYS A 186 -15.51 22.02 -19.55
CA CYS A 186 -14.93 23.35 -19.57
C CYS A 186 -14.70 23.84 -18.14
N GLY A 187 -14.05 25.00 -17.98
CA GLY A 187 -13.62 25.54 -16.69
C GLY A 187 -12.10 25.65 -16.61
N LEU A 188 -11.59 25.91 -15.41
CA LEU A 188 -10.15 25.98 -15.13
C LEU A 188 -9.42 24.64 -15.38
N CYS A 189 -10.15 23.52 -15.41
CA CYS A 189 -9.62 22.19 -15.66
C CYS A 189 -9.41 21.82 -17.15
N GLY A 190 -9.75 22.70 -18.09
CA GLY A 190 -9.61 22.41 -19.53
C GLY A 190 -10.77 21.59 -20.09
N ASP A 191 -10.58 21.00 -21.27
CA ASP A 191 -11.61 20.28 -22.02
C ASP A 191 -11.50 18.74 -21.96
N PHE A 192 -10.44 18.20 -21.35
CA PHE A 192 -10.21 16.77 -21.10
C PHE A 192 -10.12 15.95 -22.39
N ASN A 193 -9.37 16.45 -23.38
CA ASN A 193 -9.30 15.85 -24.71
C ASN A 193 -8.15 14.83 -24.89
N GLY A 194 -7.28 14.69 -23.90
CA GLY A 194 -6.11 13.80 -23.88
C GLY A 194 -4.88 14.36 -24.62
N SER A 195 -4.85 15.64 -24.97
CA SER A 195 -3.78 16.29 -25.72
C SER A 195 -3.00 17.28 -24.84
N PRO A 196 -1.76 16.98 -24.42
CA PRO A 196 -0.95 17.85 -23.54
C PRO A 196 -0.30 19.05 -24.27
N ILE A 197 -0.98 19.62 -25.28
CA ILE A 197 -0.42 20.64 -26.18
C ILE A 197 -1.08 22.00 -25.92
N ASN A 198 -1.17 22.50 -24.68
CA ASN A 198 -1.59 23.87 -24.32
C ASN A 198 -2.77 24.43 -25.14
N ASN A 199 -3.68 23.57 -25.61
CA ASN A 199 -4.70 23.96 -26.57
C ASN A 199 -5.88 24.65 -25.88
N GLU A 200 -5.97 24.46 -24.56
CA GLU A 200 -6.83 25.15 -23.61
C GLU A 200 -6.53 26.66 -23.56
N PHE A 201 -5.27 27.03 -23.82
CA PHE A 201 -4.85 28.41 -23.95
C PHE A 201 -4.98 28.92 -25.39
N ILE A 202 -5.68 28.25 -26.30
CA ILE A 202 -5.86 28.71 -27.68
C ILE A 202 -7.34 28.99 -27.94
N SER A 203 -7.66 30.26 -28.15
CA SER A 203 -9.01 30.70 -28.54
C SER A 203 -8.92 31.44 -29.87
N GLU A 204 -9.66 30.98 -30.89
CA GLU A 204 -9.71 31.60 -32.23
C GLU A 204 -8.31 31.83 -32.86
N LYS A 205 -7.41 30.86 -32.69
CA LYS A 205 -5.99 30.89 -33.13
C LYS A 205 -5.09 31.89 -32.38
N THR A 206 -5.56 32.48 -31.29
CA THR A 206 -4.77 33.36 -30.41
C THR A 206 -4.45 32.64 -29.11
N LYS A 207 -3.17 32.68 -28.71
CA LYS A 207 -2.72 32.13 -27.43
C LYS A 207 -3.13 33.09 -26.29
N LEU A 208 -3.95 32.61 -25.36
CA LEU A 208 -4.36 33.27 -24.14
C LEU A 208 -3.26 33.13 -23.08
N THR A 209 -3.10 34.16 -22.26
CA THR A 209 -2.34 34.02 -21.00
C THR A 209 -3.16 33.24 -19.97
N PRO A 210 -2.52 32.62 -18.96
CA PRO A 210 -3.22 32.00 -17.84
C PRO A 210 -4.24 32.91 -17.13
N ILE A 211 -3.93 34.21 -17.05
CA ILE A 211 -4.83 35.22 -16.49
C ILE A 211 -6.06 35.41 -17.37
N GLN A 212 -5.87 35.58 -18.69
CA GLN A 212 -6.98 35.71 -19.64
C GLN A 212 -7.81 34.44 -19.72
N PHE A 213 -7.19 33.26 -19.64
CA PHE A 213 -7.87 31.97 -19.59
C PHE A 213 -8.73 31.85 -18.32
N GLY A 214 -8.16 32.13 -17.14
CA GLY A 214 -8.89 32.04 -15.87
C GLY A 214 -10.00 33.08 -15.73
N ASN A 215 -9.80 34.31 -16.20
CA ASN A 215 -10.85 35.34 -16.19
C ASN A 215 -12.06 34.97 -17.05
N ARG A 216 -11.88 34.18 -18.11
CA ARG A 216 -13.00 33.65 -18.90
C ARG A 216 -13.85 32.61 -18.15
N GLN A 217 -13.34 32.03 -17.07
CA GLN A 217 -14.06 31.04 -16.25
C GLN A 217 -14.79 31.67 -15.06
N LYS A 218 -14.82 33.01 -14.99
CA LYS A 218 -15.45 33.76 -13.91
C LYS A 218 -16.97 33.66 -14.00
N MET A 219 -17.61 33.44 -12.85
CA MET A 219 -19.07 33.40 -12.74
C MET A 219 -19.53 34.44 -11.72
N ASP A 220 -19.92 35.62 -12.21
CA ASP A 220 -20.41 36.71 -11.37
C ASP A 220 -21.86 36.48 -10.93
N GLY A 221 -22.14 36.66 -9.64
CA GLY A 221 -23.50 36.70 -9.11
C GLY A 221 -24.23 37.99 -9.53
N PRO A 222 -25.58 38.02 -9.49
CA PRO A 222 -26.38 39.17 -9.95
C PRO A 222 -26.14 40.48 -9.19
N THR A 223 -25.49 40.42 -8.02
CA THR A 223 -25.12 41.57 -7.18
C THR A 223 -23.62 41.66 -6.91
N GLU A 224 -22.81 40.75 -7.47
CA GLU A 224 -21.38 40.65 -7.17
C GLU A 224 -20.56 41.38 -8.24
N GLN A 225 -19.85 42.45 -7.85
CA GLN A 225 -18.82 43.08 -8.67
C GLN A 225 -17.45 42.67 -8.13
N CYS A 226 -16.84 41.66 -8.75
CA CYS A 226 -15.50 41.22 -8.40
C CYS A 226 -14.49 41.75 -9.42
N ALA A 227 -13.37 42.33 -8.98
CA ALA A 227 -12.34 42.80 -9.90
C ALA A 227 -11.47 41.63 -10.40
N ASP A 228 -11.11 41.65 -11.68
CA ASP A 228 -10.16 40.68 -12.22
C ASP A 228 -8.79 40.86 -11.55
N PRO A 229 -8.00 39.78 -11.37
CA PRO A 229 -6.66 39.85 -10.81
C PRO A 229 -5.79 40.82 -11.63
N ILE A 230 -5.29 41.85 -10.96
CA ILE A 230 -4.37 42.84 -11.54
C ILE A 230 -3.01 42.17 -11.71
N LEU A 231 -2.48 42.17 -12.94
CA LEU A 231 -1.09 41.78 -13.19
C LEU A 231 -0.17 42.62 -12.30
N PRO A 232 0.71 42.03 -11.48
CA PRO A 232 1.74 42.82 -10.83
C PRO A 232 2.53 43.56 -11.90
N ALA A 233 2.49 44.89 -11.85
CA ALA A 233 3.42 45.70 -12.61
C ALA A 233 4.82 45.29 -12.15
N VAL A 234 5.64 44.87 -13.12
CA VAL A 234 6.88 44.10 -12.92
C VAL A 234 6.59 42.61 -12.66
N VAL A 235 6.51 41.86 -13.76
CA VAL A 235 6.98 40.48 -13.75
C VAL A 235 8.48 40.57 -13.48
N VAL A 236 8.88 40.44 -12.22
CA VAL A 236 10.22 39.94 -11.96
C VAL A 236 10.17 38.53 -12.49
N ASN A 237 10.78 38.31 -13.66
CA ASN A 237 11.20 36.99 -14.05
C ASN A 237 11.99 36.45 -12.86
N CYS A 238 11.47 35.47 -12.13
CA CYS A 238 12.29 34.66 -11.23
C CYS A 238 13.16 33.69 -12.05
N SER A 239 13.76 34.20 -13.12
CA SER A 239 14.70 33.56 -14.04
C SER A 239 15.86 34.49 -14.40
N SER A 240 16.18 35.47 -13.54
CA SER A 240 17.45 36.20 -13.47
C SER A 240 17.40 37.11 -12.22
N GLU A 241 18.15 36.95 -11.13
CA GLU A 241 19.44 36.33 -10.82
C GLU A 241 19.31 35.73 -9.40
N PHE A 242 19.60 34.44 -9.19
CA PHE A 242 19.81 33.90 -7.84
C PHE A 242 21.30 33.67 -7.63
N LEU A 243 21.81 34.18 -6.51
CA LEU A 243 23.23 34.25 -6.12
C LEU A 243 23.82 32.92 -5.63
N CYS A 244 23.76 31.91 -6.50
CA CYS A 244 24.57 30.69 -6.46
C CYS A 244 24.85 30.34 -7.92
N ASP A 245 26.12 30.20 -8.32
CA ASP A 245 26.49 29.95 -9.73
C ASP A 245 26.03 28.56 -10.25
N SER A 246 25.50 27.70 -9.37
CA SER A 246 25.05 26.34 -9.68
C SER A 246 23.54 26.15 -9.49
N ASN A 247 22.89 25.54 -10.48
CA ASN A 247 21.48 25.12 -10.46
C ASN A 247 21.32 23.60 -10.26
N GLU A 248 22.34 22.93 -9.72
CA GLU A 248 22.34 21.46 -9.61
C GLU A 248 21.25 20.95 -8.64
N PHE A 249 21.06 21.63 -7.50
CA PHE A 249 20.00 21.32 -6.55
C PHE A 249 19.54 22.54 -5.72
N THR A 250 18.33 22.46 -5.18
CA THR A 250 17.79 23.36 -4.15
C THR A 250 17.07 22.54 -3.10
N VAL A 251 17.31 22.81 -1.81
CA VAL A 251 16.59 22.18 -0.70
C VAL A 251 15.85 23.26 0.08
N LEU A 252 14.53 23.12 0.20
CA LEU A 252 13.64 24.02 0.90
C LEU A 252 13.02 23.30 2.09
N GLY A 253 12.92 23.99 3.23
CA GLY A 253 12.24 23.51 4.43
C GLY A 253 11.12 24.46 4.83
N ASP A 254 9.91 23.91 5.03
CA ASP A 254 8.75 24.69 5.48
C ASP A 254 8.71 24.73 7.01
N ILE A 255 9.03 25.88 7.60
CA ILE A 255 9.04 26.09 9.05
C ILE A 255 7.80 26.86 9.45
N HIS A 256 6.92 26.23 10.24
CA HIS A 256 5.65 26.81 10.69
C HIS A 256 5.55 26.82 12.21
N LYS A 257 4.78 27.77 12.76
CA LYS A 257 4.35 27.72 14.17
C LYS A 257 3.56 26.44 14.42
N CYS A 258 3.97 25.69 15.43
CA CYS A 258 3.31 24.44 15.84
C CYS A 258 2.90 24.42 17.32
N GLY A 259 3.41 25.37 18.12
CA GLY A 259 2.99 25.57 19.50
C GLY A 259 2.05 26.75 19.70
N LEU A 260 1.85 27.13 20.96
CA LEU A 260 0.96 28.21 21.39
C LEU A 260 1.60 29.59 21.19
N THR A 261 2.92 29.66 21.29
CA THR A 261 3.72 30.89 21.19
C THR A 261 4.41 31.02 19.83
N ASP A 262 4.76 32.24 19.44
CA ASP A 262 5.42 32.49 18.14
C ASP A 262 6.87 32.00 18.10
N THR A 263 7.43 31.59 19.25
CA THR A 263 8.75 30.97 19.40
C THR A 263 8.72 29.45 19.19
N GLU A 264 7.55 28.83 19.16
CA GLU A 264 7.39 27.37 18.98
C GLU A 264 7.11 27.02 17.51
N THR A 265 8.19 26.74 16.76
CA THR A 265 8.13 26.38 15.34
C THR A 265 8.56 24.93 15.07
N CYS A 266 7.99 24.31 14.04
CA CYS A 266 8.31 22.96 13.58
C CYS A 266 8.52 22.95 12.07
N LEU A 267 9.37 22.03 11.60
CA LEU A 267 9.45 21.66 10.19
C LEU A 267 8.17 20.90 9.79
N LYS A 268 7.56 21.28 8.68
CA LYS A 268 6.27 20.73 8.19
C LYS A 268 6.31 20.24 6.75
N GLY A 269 7.44 20.38 6.08
CA GLY A 269 7.60 19.95 4.70
C GLY A 269 9.03 20.16 4.26
N ILE A 270 9.47 19.30 3.35
CA ILE A 270 10.76 19.42 2.68
C ILE A 270 10.49 19.34 1.20
N ALA A 271 10.97 20.33 0.44
CA ALA A 271 10.92 20.31 -1.01
C ALA A 271 12.34 20.33 -1.57
N VAL A 272 12.66 19.38 -2.43
CA VAL A 272 13.96 19.23 -3.07
C VAL A 272 13.77 19.39 -4.56
N SER A 273 14.50 20.33 -5.15
CA SER A 273 14.52 20.54 -6.59
C SER A 273 15.87 20.10 -7.13
N LEU A 274 15.89 19.26 -8.16
CA LEU A 274 17.10 18.77 -8.81
C LEU A 274 17.15 19.22 -10.27
N SER A 275 18.35 19.42 -10.79
CA SER A 275 18.61 19.79 -12.20
C SER A 275 17.82 21.03 -12.64
N GLY A 276 17.84 22.09 -11.83
CA GLY A 276 17.18 23.37 -12.15
C GLY A 276 15.65 23.29 -12.24
N GLY A 277 14.99 22.42 -11.47
CA GLY A 277 13.52 22.34 -11.44
C GLY A 277 12.89 21.16 -12.17
N GLN A 278 13.68 20.34 -12.87
CA GLN A 278 13.15 19.21 -13.65
C GLN A 278 12.57 18.09 -12.78
N THR A 279 13.16 17.88 -11.60
CA THR A 279 12.65 16.91 -10.62
C THR A 279 12.41 17.61 -9.31
N ASN A 280 11.15 17.67 -8.87
CA ASN A 280 10.73 18.27 -7.62
C ASN A 280 10.20 17.18 -6.68
N ILE A 281 10.79 17.04 -5.51
CA ILE A 281 10.48 16.00 -4.55
C ILE A 281 9.95 16.68 -3.29
N VAL A 282 8.74 16.34 -2.87
CA VAL A 282 8.13 16.87 -1.64
C VAL A 282 7.95 15.76 -0.63
N ILE A 283 8.49 15.93 0.56
CA ILE A 283 8.35 15.00 1.68
C ILE A 283 7.52 15.68 2.76
N GLN A 284 6.39 15.05 3.12
CA GLN A 284 5.46 15.56 4.13
C GLN A 284 5.70 14.92 5.51
N PRO A 285 5.20 15.52 6.61
CA PRO A 285 5.36 15.00 7.97
C PRO A 285 4.70 13.63 8.18
N SER A 286 3.70 13.28 7.36
CA SER A 286 3.06 11.96 7.32
C SER A 286 4.00 10.86 6.79
N GLY A 287 5.14 11.22 6.21
CA GLY A 287 6.02 10.32 5.48
C GLY A 287 5.57 10.03 4.05
N SER A 288 4.54 10.74 3.57
CA SER A 288 4.16 10.75 2.14
C SER A 288 5.25 11.45 1.33
N VAL A 289 5.68 10.83 0.23
CA VAL A 289 6.63 11.41 -0.71
C VAL A 289 5.94 11.65 -2.04
N PHE A 290 6.16 12.83 -2.61
CA PHE A 290 5.67 13.21 -3.91
C PHE A 290 6.84 13.53 -4.82
N VAL A 291 6.90 12.91 -5.99
CA VAL A 291 7.88 13.26 -7.02
C VAL A 291 7.12 13.89 -8.18
N ASN A 292 7.48 15.10 -8.55
CA ASN A 292 6.78 15.95 -9.51
C ASN A 292 5.26 16.04 -9.21
N MET A 293 4.94 16.21 -7.91
CA MET A 293 3.57 16.32 -7.38
C MET A 293 2.73 15.03 -7.50
N ILE A 294 3.36 13.88 -7.76
CA ILE A 294 2.71 12.57 -7.80
C ILE A 294 3.08 11.77 -6.56
N TYR A 295 2.07 11.30 -5.82
CA TYR A 295 2.31 10.42 -4.67
C TYR A 295 3.12 9.20 -5.11
N THR A 296 4.24 8.98 -4.44
CA THR A 296 5.25 8.02 -4.84
C THR A 296 5.48 7.04 -3.69
N GLN A 297 5.23 5.76 -3.96
CA GLN A 297 5.60 4.69 -3.04
C GLN A 297 7.12 4.51 -3.05
N LEU A 298 7.70 4.28 -1.87
CA LEU A 298 9.14 4.07 -1.70
C LEU A 298 9.45 2.56 -1.68
N PRO A 299 10.60 2.11 -2.21
CA PRO A 299 11.68 2.92 -2.77
C PRO A 299 11.37 3.44 -4.18
N PHE A 300 11.79 4.67 -4.45
CA PHE A 300 11.75 5.33 -5.75
C PHE A 300 13.17 5.53 -6.26
N SER A 301 13.41 5.24 -7.54
CA SER A 301 14.69 5.58 -8.17
C SER A 301 14.47 6.12 -9.57
N ALA A 302 15.11 7.24 -9.86
CA ALA A 302 15.24 7.84 -11.18
C ALA A 302 16.73 8.07 -11.48
N ALA A 303 17.06 8.49 -12.71
CA ALA A 303 18.43 8.50 -13.23
C ALA A 303 19.49 9.13 -12.30
N ASN A 304 19.15 10.18 -11.54
CA ASN A 304 20.09 10.91 -10.68
C ASN A 304 19.69 10.92 -9.19
N VAL A 305 18.62 10.22 -8.80
CA VAL A 305 18.11 10.26 -7.43
C VAL A 305 17.45 8.94 -7.03
N THR A 306 17.77 8.48 -5.82
CA THR A 306 17.12 7.36 -5.15
C THR A 306 16.54 7.85 -3.85
N ILE A 307 15.25 7.60 -3.64
CA ILE A 307 14.53 7.92 -2.42
C ILE A 307 14.05 6.61 -1.84
N PHE A 308 14.36 6.32 -0.59
CA PHE A 308 13.90 5.09 0.04
C PHE A 308 13.60 5.32 1.50
N ARG A 309 12.69 4.49 2.01
CA ARG A 309 12.37 4.47 3.42
C ARG A 309 13.33 3.51 4.10
N SER A 310 14.32 4.03 4.82
CA SER A 310 15.28 3.19 5.56
C SER A 310 14.66 2.60 6.83
N SER A 311 13.62 3.25 7.38
CA SER A 311 12.77 2.74 8.46
C SER A 311 11.42 3.44 8.47
N SER A 312 10.47 3.03 9.31
CA SER A 312 9.18 3.73 9.47
C SER A 312 9.30 5.21 9.87
N PHE A 313 10.49 5.67 10.27
CA PHE A 313 10.74 7.00 10.78
C PHE A 313 11.73 7.81 9.96
N PHE A 314 12.41 7.17 9.01
CA PHE A 314 13.44 7.81 8.20
C PHE A 314 13.19 7.60 6.72
N ILE A 315 13.27 8.70 5.98
CA ILE A 315 13.31 8.71 4.52
C ILE A 315 14.68 9.25 4.12
N ILE A 316 15.39 8.48 3.29
CA ILE A 316 16.70 8.86 2.76
C ILE A 316 16.51 9.21 1.29
N LEU A 317 17.03 10.36 0.89
CA LEU A 317 17.20 10.76 -0.50
C LEU A 317 18.69 10.84 -0.77
N GLN A 318 19.17 10.11 -1.77
CA GLN A 318 20.55 10.13 -2.19
C GLN A 318 20.61 10.42 -3.68
N THR A 319 21.54 11.28 -4.09
CA THR A 319 21.79 11.62 -5.48
C THR A 319 23.13 11.06 -5.94
N THR A 320 23.28 10.89 -7.25
CA THR A 320 24.54 10.39 -7.84
C THR A 320 25.68 11.42 -7.79
N PHE A 321 25.35 12.69 -7.58
CA PHE A 321 26.31 13.79 -7.50
C PHE A 321 26.63 14.19 -6.06
N GLY A 322 26.33 13.35 -5.05
CA GLY A 322 26.87 13.55 -3.70
C GLY A 322 26.04 14.41 -2.75
N LEU A 323 24.79 14.76 -3.11
CA LEU A 323 23.79 15.27 -2.16
C LEU A 323 23.04 14.10 -1.52
N GLN A 324 23.01 14.06 -0.19
CA GLN A 324 22.23 13.12 0.61
C GLN A 324 21.40 13.86 1.65
N LEU A 325 20.10 13.54 1.75
CA LEU A 325 19.20 14.04 2.77
C LEU A 325 18.70 12.88 3.62
N GLN A 326 18.71 13.07 4.93
CA GLN A 326 18.09 12.17 5.89
C GLN A 326 16.93 12.92 6.56
N VAL A 327 15.71 12.47 6.29
CA VAL A 327 14.48 13.05 6.83
C VAL A 327 13.95 12.17 7.93
N GLN A 328 14.01 12.65 9.16
CA GLN A 328 13.37 12.03 10.31
C GLN A 328 11.92 12.52 10.41
N LEU A 329 10.97 11.61 10.62
CA LEU A 329 9.53 11.92 10.69
C LEU A 329 9.00 11.97 12.13
N VAL A 330 9.56 11.15 13.03
CA VAL A 330 9.10 10.96 14.41
C VAL A 330 10.30 11.11 15.36
N PRO A 331 10.16 11.75 16.54
CA PRO A 331 8.95 12.34 17.12
C PRO A 331 8.53 13.70 16.53
N LEU A 332 9.45 14.39 15.87
CA LEU A 332 9.22 15.63 15.14
C LEU A 332 9.98 15.54 13.81
N MET A 333 9.49 16.26 12.80
CA MET A 333 10.15 16.26 11.49
C MET A 333 11.50 16.98 11.58
N GLN A 334 12.59 16.33 11.18
CA GLN A 334 13.94 16.90 11.14
C GLN A 334 14.60 16.57 9.80
N LEU A 335 15.51 17.45 9.37
CA LEU A 335 16.26 17.31 8.12
C LEU A 335 17.76 17.39 8.41
N PHE A 336 18.50 16.39 7.97
CA PHE A 336 19.96 16.37 7.92
C PHE A 336 20.38 16.38 6.45
N ILE A 337 21.32 17.26 6.10
CA ILE A 337 21.86 17.40 4.74
C ILE A 337 23.33 17.06 4.79
N ASP A 338 23.71 15.98 4.11
CA ASP A 338 25.09 15.56 3.89
C ASP A 338 25.46 15.91 2.44
N LEU A 339 26.60 16.58 2.26
CA LEU A 339 27.05 17.02 0.94
C LEU A 339 28.51 16.62 0.72
N ASP A 340 28.80 16.10 -0.47
CA ASP A 340 30.16 15.71 -0.85
C ASP A 340 31.10 16.94 -0.85
N PRO A 341 32.36 16.79 -0.41
CA PRO A 341 33.37 17.84 -0.48
C PRO A 341 33.57 18.46 -1.88
N SER A 342 33.13 17.81 -2.96
CA SER A 342 33.11 18.39 -4.31
C SER A 342 32.32 19.70 -4.42
N HIS A 343 31.36 19.95 -3.51
CA HIS A 343 30.52 21.15 -3.47
C HIS A 343 31.06 22.25 -2.54
N LYS A 344 32.27 22.08 -1.99
CA LYS A 344 32.87 23.04 -1.07
C LYS A 344 32.97 24.43 -1.70
N GLY A 345 32.44 25.44 -1.02
CA GLY A 345 32.41 26.84 -1.46
C GLY A 345 31.39 27.16 -2.55
N GLN A 346 30.55 26.21 -2.96
CA GLN A 346 29.59 26.37 -4.07
C GLN A 346 28.13 26.48 -3.59
N THR A 347 27.88 26.30 -2.30
CA THR A 347 26.54 26.39 -1.72
C THR A 347 26.21 27.81 -1.29
N CYS A 348 24.93 28.09 -1.16
CA CYS A 348 24.43 29.29 -0.50
C CYS A 348 23.06 28.95 0.10
N GLY A 349 22.73 29.57 1.23
CA GLY A 349 21.48 29.33 1.93
C GLY A 349 21.62 29.46 3.44
N LEU A 350 20.61 29.00 4.17
CA LEU A 350 20.63 28.99 5.64
C LEU A 350 21.73 28.10 6.24
N CYS A 351 22.28 27.17 5.45
CA CYS A 351 23.40 26.31 5.86
C CYS A 351 24.78 26.90 5.52
N GLY A 352 24.84 28.17 5.12
CA GLY A 352 26.09 28.84 4.76
C GLY A 352 26.61 28.45 3.37
N ASN A 353 27.89 28.73 3.14
CA ASN A 353 28.56 28.56 1.84
C ASN A 353 29.51 27.35 1.77
N PHE A 354 29.59 26.57 2.84
CA PHE A 354 30.38 25.34 2.93
C PHE A 354 31.86 25.55 2.57
N ASN A 355 32.52 26.60 3.10
CA ASN A 355 33.92 26.94 2.81
C ASN A 355 34.87 26.76 4.02
N ASP A 356 34.41 26.14 5.11
CA ASP A 356 35.07 26.00 6.42
C ASP A 356 35.31 27.31 7.21
N MET A 357 34.72 28.44 6.81
CA MET A 357 34.86 29.73 7.47
C MET A 357 33.56 30.16 8.16
N GLN A 358 33.37 29.75 9.41
CA GLN A 358 32.15 30.06 10.17
C GLN A 358 31.78 31.56 10.24
N THR A 359 32.78 32.45 10.17
CA THR A 359 32.56 33.90 10.28
C THR A 359 31.80 34.51 9.09
N ASP A 360 31.72 33.80 7.95
CA ASP A 360 31.00 34.27 6.77
C ASP A 360 29.75 33.44 6.43
N ASP A 361 29.34 32.51 7.29
CA ASP A 361 28.12 31.71 7.11
C ASP A 361 26.85 32.57 7.11
N PHE A 362 26.87 33.71 7.82
CA PHE A 362 25.75 34.67 7.83
C PHE A 362 25.82 35.68 6.67
N LYS A 363 26.45 35.28 5.55
CA LYS A 363 26.44 36.05 4.31
C LYS A 363 25.07 35.97 3.63
N THR A 364 24.45 37.13 3.51
CA THR A 364 23.13 37.31 2.89
C THR A 364 23.20 37.19 1.37
N THR A 365 22.03 37.16 0.74
CA THR A 365 21.87 37.19 -0.72
C THR A 365 22.47 38.44 -1.37
N SER A 366 22.67 39.55 -0.64
CA SER A 366 23.37 40.74 -1.18
C SER A 366 24.89 40.68 -1.02
N GLY A 367 25.43 39.59 -0.46
CA GLY A 367 26.85 39.41 -0.19
C GLY A 367 27.36 40.04 1.12
N VAL A 368 26.46 40.65 1.91
CA VAL A 368 26.79 41.28 3.21
C VAL A 368 26.69 40.26 4.33
N ILE A 369 27.63 40.28 5.28
CA ILE A 369 27.60 39.42 6.48
C ILE A 369 26.77 40.10 7.57
N GLU A 370 25.74 39.42 8.05
CA GLU A 370 24.85 39.91 9.11
C GLU A 370 25.27 39.45 10.51
N GLY A 371 24.99 40.28 11.52
CA GLY A 371 25.36 40.00 12.92
C GLY A 371 24.29 39.25 13.73
N THR A 372 23.09 39.04 13.18
CA THR A 372 22.00 38.35 13.88
C THR A 372 21.34 37.30 13.00
N SER A 373 20.91 36.20 13.61
CA SER A 373 20.30 35.06 12.90
C SER A 373 18.99 35.44 12.23
N ALA A 374 18.16 36.30 12.84
CA ALA A 374 16.93 36.77 12.21
C ALA A 374 17.21 37.65 10.98
N ALA A 375 18.17 38.57 11.05
CA ALA A 375 18.53 39.40 9.89
C ALA A 375 19.03 38.55 8.73
N PHE A 376 19.95 37.62 9.00
CA PHE A 376 20.43 36.65 8.02
C PHE A 376 19.31 35.78 7.45
N GLY A 377 18.54 35.10 8.30
CA GLY A 377 17.50 34.16 7.88
C GLY A 377 16.37 34.81 7.09
N ASN A 378 16.04 36.07 7.40
CA ASN A 378 15.03 36.83 6.65
C ASN A 378 15.45 37.12 5.20
N THR A 379 16.74 37.12 4.87
CA THR A 379 17.21 37.29 3.49
C THR A 379 17.03 36.05 2.61
N TRP A 380 16.84 34.89 3.23
CA TRP A 380 16.69 33.58 2.56
C TRP A 380 15.22 33.12 2.46
N LYS A 381 14.27 33.99 2.78
CA LYS A 381 12.84 33.68 2.61
C LYS A 381 12.54 33.52 1.12
N THR A 382 11.91 32.40 0.77
CA THR A 382 11.47 32.12 -0.60
C THR A 382 10.13 32.76 -0.95
N ARG A 383 9.40 33.27 0.05
CA ARG A 383 8.13 33.96 -0.13
C ARG A 383 8.16 35.35 0.48
N ALA A 384 7.74 36.35 -0.30
CA ALA A 384 7.73 37.75 0.12
C ALA A 384 6.67 38.06 1.21
N ASP A 385 5.62 37.24 1.31
CA ASP A 385 4.52 37.39 2.26
C ASP A 385 4.80 36.77 3.64
N CYS A 386 5.93 36.05 3.79
CA CYS A 386 6.40 35.57 5.08
C CYS A 386 6.86 36.75 5.95
N PRO A 387 6.28 36.93 7.16
CA PRO A 387 6.71 37.99 8.07
C PRO A 387 8.18 37.78 8.46
N ASN A 388 8.88 38.88 8.72
CA ASN A 388 10.25 38.80 9.22
C ASN A 388 10.25 38.14 10.60
N ALA A 389 11.06 37.10 10.75
CA ALA A 389 11.41 36.57 12.05
C ALA A 389 12.10 37.67 12.86
N LYS A 390 11.84 37.69 14.17
CA LYS A 390 12.47 38.61 15.12
C LYS A 390 13.46 37.83 15.97
N ASN A 391 14.53 38.50 16.40
CA ASN A 391 15.39 37.92 17.43
C ASN A 391 14.62 37.89 18.75
N THR A 392 14.58 36.73 19.39
CA THR A 392 14.00 36.56 20.73
C THR A 392 15.15 36.31 21.69
N PHE A 393 15.27 37.17 22.71
CA PHE A 393 16.32 37.08 23.74
C PHE A 393 15.81 36.48 25.05
N GLU A 394 14.54 36.05 25.08
CA GLU A 394 13.93 35.39 26.23
C GLU A 394 14.36 33.91 26.28
N ASN A 395 14.81 33.47 27.45
CA ASN A 395 15.09 32.06 27.66
C ASN A 395 13.77 31.34 27.99
N PRO A 396 13.28 30.40 27.15
CA PRO A 396 12.02 29.69 27.41
C PRO A 396 12.04 28.91 28.74
N CYS A 397 13.23 28.57 29.27
CA CYS A 397 13.39 27.94 30.57
C CYS A 397 13.15 28.89 31.76
N THR A 398 13.09 30.21 31.51
CA THR A 398 12.80 31.24 32.54
C THR A 398 11.34 31.68 32.55
N VAL A 399 10.58 31.35 31.50
CA VAL A 399 9.16 31.74 31.32
C VAL A 399 8.21 30.57 31.62
N SER A 400 8.68 29.32 31.55
CA SER A 400 7.89 28.14 31.92
C SER A 400 7.96 27.84 33.42
N ILE A 401 7.04 28.41 34.20
CA ILE A 401 6.77 27.93 35.57
C ILE A 401 5.87 26.70 35.47
N GLN A 402 6.45 25.57 35.05
CA GLN A 402 5.98 24.23 35.42
C GLN A 402 7.07 23.19 35.10
N ASN A 403 8.12 23.16 35.92
CA ASN A 403 9.05 22.04 35.98
C ASN A 403 8.42 20.83 36.70
N VAL A 404 7.16 20.49 36.39
CA VAL A 404 6.42 19.38 37.01
C VAL A 404 6.01 18.40 35.92
N CYS A 405 6.72 17.27 35.84
CA CYS A 405 6.32 16.16 34.99
C CYS A 405 5.15 15.40 35.61
N VAL A 406 4.25 14.91 34.77
CA VAL A 406 3.19 13.99 35.21
C VAL A 406 3.84 12.67 35.62
N PRO A 407 3.65 12.20 36.88
CA PRO A 407 4.18 10.90 37.30
C PRO A 407 3.68 9.79 36.35
N PRO A 408 4.54 8.84 35.94
CA PRO A 408 5.85 8.46 36.51
C PRO A 408 7.06 9.17 35.88
N MET A 409 6.86 10.15 35.00
CA MET A 409 7.98 10.84 34.32
C MET A 409 8.74 11.76 35.27
N VAL A 410 10.04 11.91 35.04
CA VAL A 410 10.96 12.73 35.84
C VAL A 410 11.52 13.85 34.98
N TYR A 411 11.58 15.06 35.53
CA TYR A 411 12.18 16.20 34.83
C TYR A 411 13.71 16.13 34.92
N ILE A 412 14.39 16.09 33.78
CA ILE A 412 15.83 16.28 33.69
C ILE A 412 16.12 17.74 33.38
N ASP A 413 16.96 18.35 34.21
CA ASP A 413 17.56 19.66 33.95
C ASP A 413 19.02 19.50 33.52
N CYS A 414 19.27 19.75 32.23
CA CYS A 414 20.59 19.68 31.63
C CYS A 414 21.55 20.76 32.11
N GLY A 415 21.08 21.83 32.78
CA GLY A 415 21.95 22.83 33.41
C GLY A 415 22.74 22.27 34.60
N ASN A 416 22.29 21.15 35.18
CA ASN A 416 22.86 20.55 36.38
C ASN A 416 23.21 19.06 36.21
N ALA A 417 23.12 18.53 34.98
CA ALA A 417 23.34 17.12 34.66
C ALA A 417 24.82 16.83 34.32
N THR A 418 25.26 15.60 34.56
CA THR A 418 26.59 15.11 34.15
C THR A 418 26.67 14.92 32.63
N ALA A 419 27.90 14.90 32.08
CA ALA A 419 28.16 14.87 30.64
C ALA A 419 27.54 13.67 29.87
N ASP A 420 27.17 12.59 30.57
CA ASP A 420 26.60 11.36 29.97
C ASP A 420 25.06 11.38 29.86
N VAL A 421 24.38 12.43 30.35
CA VAL A 421 22.92 12.52 30.33
C VAL A 421 22.46 13.20 29.04
N VAL A 422 21.70 12.50 28.20
CA VAL A 422 21.24 13.02 26.90
C VAL A 422 19.89 13.79 27.00
N GLY A 423 19.23 13.72 28.16
CA GLY A 423 17.99 14.45 28.46
C GLY A 423 16.77 13.98 27.65
N ALA A 424 15.72 14.81 27.62
CA ALA A 424 14.44 14.51 26.97
C ALA A 424 14.53 14.35 25.45
N GLY A 425 15.55 14.94 24.82
CA GLY A 425 15.79 14.85 23.38
C GLY A 425 16.08 13.43 22.87
N CYS A 426 16.35 12.49 23.77
CA CYS A 426 16.60 11.07 23.47
C CYS A 426 15.67 10.11 24.24
N GLN A 427 14.54 10.60 24.74
CA GLN A 427 13.59 9.73 25.42
C GLN A 427 13.08 8.63 24.47
N LYS A 428 13.37 7.37 24.82
CA LYS A 428 12.95 6.21 24.04
C LYS A 428 11.48 5.86 24.31
N SER A 429 10.81 5.34 23.28
CA SER A 429 9.49 4.71 23.37
C SER A 429 9.59 3.24 22.95
N CYS A 430 8.53 2.48 23.18
CA CYS A 430 8.45 1.10 22.68
C CYS A 430 8.70 0.98 21.16
N GLN A 431 8.42 2.04 20.41
CA GLN A 431 8.61 2.08 18.95
C GLN A 431 10.02 2.53 18.54
N THR A 432 10.74 3.24 19.43
CA THR A 432 12.06 3.82 19.13
C THR A 432 13.21 3.18 19.91
N LEU A 433 12.97 2.04 20.56
CA LEU A 433 13.97 1.42 21.44
C LEU A 433 15.24 0.98 20.70
N ASP A 434 15.09 0.46 19.47
CA ASP A 434 16.20 -0.02 18.63
C ASP A 434 16.90 1.11 17.85
N MET A 435 16.48 2.37 18.03
CA MET A 435 17.17 3.51 17.45
C MET A 435 18.31 3.97 18.35
N GLU A 436 19.42 4.30 17.70
CA GLU A 436 20.50 5.06 18.30
C GLU A 436 20.11 6.54 18.37
N CYS A 437 20.44 7.19 19.49
CA CYS A 437 20.20 8.63 19.63
C CYS A 437 21.46 9.41 19.32
N TYR A 438 21.44 10.20 18.25
CA TYR A 438 22.61 10.92 17.76
C TYR A 438 22.73 12.36 18.29
N ARG A 439 22.11 12.68 19.43
CA ARG A 439 22.22 14.05 19.99
C ARG A 439 23.58 14.29 20.62
N THR A 440 24.19 15.43 20.26
CA THR A 440 25.48 15.90 20.77
C THR A 440 25.36 16.72 22.07
N HIS A 441 24.15 17.08 22.50
CA HIS A 441 23.92 17.87 23.71
C HIS A 441 22.61 17.47 24.42
N CYS A 442 22.63 17.59 25.75
CA CYS A 442 21.49 17.31 26.63
C CYS A 442 20.35 18.33 26.40
N VAL A 443 19.10 17.86 26.37
CA VAL A 443 17.90 18.72 26.33
C VAL A 443 17.05 18.54 27.59
N SER A 444 16.80 19.63 28.33
CA SER A 444 15.98 19.57 29.56
C SER A 444 14.54 19.21 29.23
N GLY A 445 13.89 18.39 30.07
CA GLY A 445 12.50 17.98 29.89
C GLY A 445 12.15 16.68 30.61
N CYS A 446 10.91 16.22 30.42
CA CYS A 446 10.41 15.01 31.06
C CYS A 446 10.91 13.74 30.35
N VAL A 447 11.47 12.81 31.13
CA VAL A 447 11.92 11.50 30.69
C VAL A 447 11.30 10.40 31.53
N CYS A 448 11.31 9.17 31.02
CA CYS A 448 11.00 8.01 31.84
C CYS A 448 12.15 7.70 32.79
N PRO A 449 11.85 7.29 34.03
CA PRO A 449 12.87 6.91 35.00
C PRO A 449 13.60 5.63 34.56
N HIS A 450 14.90 5.54 34.83
CA HIS A 450 15.76 4.35 34.75
C HIS A 450 15.36 3.24 33.78
N ASN A 451 15.97 3.21 32.59
CA ASN A 451 15.83 2.16 31.56
C ASN A 451 14.37 1.87 31.11
N GLN A 452 13.39 2.67 31.52
CA GLN A 452 12.03 2.59 31.03
C GLN A 452 11.85 3.43 29.77
N VAL A 453 10.80 3.09 29.03
CA VAL A 453 10.44 3.70 27.76
C VAL A 453 8.99 4.14 27.78
N LEU A 454 8.66 5.10 26.92
CA LEU A 454 7.28 5.54 26.73
C LEU A 454 6.43 4.43 26.11
N ASP A 455 5.24 4.22 26.68
CA ASP A 455 4.25 3.24 26.22
C ASP A 455 3.38 3.73 25.04
N GLY A 456 3.54 4.99 24.62
CA GLY A 456 2.74 5.65 23.58
C GLY A 456 1.40 6.22 24.04
N LYS A 457 1.07 6.08 25.34
CA LYS A 457 -0.13 6.63 26.00
C LYS A 457 0.22 7.65 27.09
N GLY A 458 1.51 7.99 27.23
CA GLY A 458 2.02 8.93 28.23
C GLY A 458 2.51 8.28 29.53
N GLY A 459 2.55 6.95 29.59
CA GLY A 459 3.12 6.17 30.69
C GLY A 459 4.56 5.70 30.41
N CYS A 460 5.24 5.23 31.45
CA CYS A 460 6.57 4.63 31.38
C CYS A 460 6.51 3.16 31.74
N ILE A 461 7.05 2.31 30.87
CA ILE A 461 7.09 0.84 31.06
C ILE A 461 8.49 0.31 30.76
N ALA A 462 8.81 -0.87 31.28
CA ALA A 462 10.07 -1.50 30.94
C ALA A 462 10.06 -2.01 29.48
N PRO A 463 11.20 -2.00 28.76
CA PRO A 463 11.36 -2.50 27.40
C PRO A 463 10.69 -3.85 27.08
N GLU A 464 10.74 -4.77 28.02
CA GLU A 464 10.18 -6.12 27.95
C GLU A 464 8.65 -6.12 27.93
N TYR A 465 8.02 -5.08 28.46
CA TYR A 465 6.56 -4.91 28.48
C TYR A 465 6.00 -4.22 27.24
N CYS A 466 6.87 -3.81 26.31
CA CYS A 466 6.43 -3.14 25.10
C CYS A 466 5.66 -4.09 24.16
N PRO A 467 4.53 -3.64 23.59
CA PRO A 467 3.69 -4.47 22.76
C PRO A 467 4.30 -4.73 21.37
N CYS A 468 3.88 -5.82 20.73
CA CYS A 468 4.12 -6.09 19.31
C CYS A 468 2.95 -5.56 18.49
N ILE A 469 3.23 -5.05 17.29
CA ILE A 469 2.18 -4.60 16.37
C ILE A 469 2.04 -5.62 15.23
N HIS A 470 0.80 -5.96 14.88
CA HIS A 470 0.48 -6.76 13.69
C HIS A 470 -0.84 -6.28 13.08
N ASN A 471 -0.80 -5.86 11.81
CA ASN A 471 -1.94 -5.36 11.03
C ASN A 471 -2.73 -4.26 11.76
N GLY A 472 -2.01 -3.28 12.32
CA GLY A 472 -2.57 -2.14 13.03
C GLY A 472 -3.00 -2.41 14.48
N ASN A 473 -3.05 -3.68 14.90
CA ASN A 473 -3.44 -4.07 16.26
C ASN A 473 -2.21 -4.22 17.16
N SER A 474 -2.37 -3.84 18.44
CA SER A 474 -1.33 -3.89 19.46
C SER A 474 -1.53 -5.11 20.37
N TYR A 475 -0.47 -5.92 20.51
CA TYR A 475 -0.47 -7.16 21.27
C TYR A 475 0.50 -7.10 22.43
N SER A 476 0.03 -7.44 23.63
CA SER A 476 0.85 -7.46 24.84
C SER A 476 1.89 -8.60 24.80
N PRO A 477 3.03 -8.46 25.48
CA PRO A 477 3.99 -9.55 25.60
C PRO A 477 3.36 -10.83 26.16
N GLY A 478 3.67 -11.96 25.52
CA GLY A 478 3.06 -13.26 25.79
C GLY A 478 1.80 -13.56 24.97
N GLU A 479 1.14 -12.55 24.40
CA GLU A 479 0.04 -12.79 23.46
C GLU A 479 0.58 -13.44 22.19
N SER A 480 -0.26 -14.31 21.61
CA SER A 480 0.10 -15.03 20.40
C SER A 480 -0.94 -14.81 19.30
N ILE A 481 -0.46 -14.68 18.07
CA ILE A 481 -1.26 -14.65 16.86
C ILE A 481 -0.91 -15.87 16.01
N ARG A 482 -1.80 -16.19 15.07
CA ARG A 482 -1.52 -17.19 14.04
C ARG A 482 -1.28 -16.49 12.71
N VAL A 483 -0.23 -16.93 12.02
CA VAL A 483 0.09 -16.49 10.65
C VAL A 483 0.24 -17.75 9.82
N GLY A 484 -0.77 -18.04 8.99
CA GLY A 484 -0.90 -19.34 8.33
C GLY A 484 -1.00 -20.47 9.35
N CYS A 485 -0.10 -21.46 9.25
CA CYS A 485 0.01 -22.56 10.20
C CYS A 485 0.92 -22.25 11.40
N ASN A 486 1.61 -21.11 11.39
CA ASN A 486 2.60 -20.75 12.41
C ASN A 486 1.98 -20.02 13.59
N ASN A 487 2.49 -20.32 14.79
CA ASN A 487 2.12 -19.62 16.01
C ASN A 487 3.21 -18.60 16.37
N CYS A 488 2.84 -17.33 16.40
CA CYS A 488 3.73 -16.21 16.65
C CYS A 488 3.43 -15.62 18.02
N THR A 489 4.36 -15.74 18.96
CA THR A 489 4.22 -15.13 20.29
C THR A 489 4.99 -13.81 20.35
N CYS A 490 4.35 -12.77 20.85
CA CYS A 490 5.00 -11.50 21.13
C CYS A 490 5.98 -11.66 22.29
N ARG A 491 7.28 -11.53 22.04
CA ARG A 491 8.32 -11.52 23.07
C ARG A 491 9.31 -10.41 22.78
N ASN A 492 9.56 -9.55 23.77
CA ASN A 492 10.52 -8.44 23.65
C ASN A 492 10.28 -7.57 22.39
N ARG A 493 9.02 -7.19 22.12
CA ARG A 493 8.57 -6.43 20.93
C ARG A 493 8.71 -7.13 19.58
N LYS A 494 9.20 -8.37 19.54
CA LYS A 494 9.39 -9.13 18.31
C LYS A 494 8.44 -10.31 18.28
N TRP A 495 7.90 -10.56 17.09
CA TRP A 495 7.19 -11.80 16.82
C TRP A 495 8.18 -12.95 16.78
N HIS A 496 8.02 -13.89 17.69
CA HIS A 496 8.73 -15.15 17.68
C HIS A 496 7.76 -16.20 17.16
N CYS A 497 7.90 -16.54 15.89
CA CYS A 497 7.04 -17.49 15.20
C CYS A 497 7.66 -18.88 15.20
N SER A 498 6.82 -19.92 15.16
CA SER A 498 7.25 -21.22 14.68
C SER A 498 7.62 -21.14 13.19
N GLU A 499 8.48 -22.05 12.75
CA GLU A 499 8.93 -22.16 11.35
C GLU A 499 8.37 -23.45 10.72
N GLU A 500 7.11 -23.75 11.01
CA GLU A 500 6.42 -24.88 10.39
C GLU A 500 6.10 -24.55 8.94
N PRO A 501 6.41 -25.47 8.00
CA PRO A 501 6.18 -25.23 6.59
C PRO A 501 4.68 -25.42 6.28
N CYS A 502 4.02 -24.36 5.85
CA CYS A 502 2.56 -24.32 5.66
C CYS A 502 2.15 -24.77 4.26
N LEU A 503 0.93 -25.32 4.14
CA LEU A 503 0.35 -25.57 2.82
C LEU A 503 0.03 -24.22 2.16
N GLU A 504 0.40 -24.06 0.88
CA GLU A 504 -0.02 -22.92 0.07
C GLU A 504 -1.25 -23.25 -0.77
N THR A 505 -2.07 -22.24 -1.04
CA THR A 505 -3.35 -22.37 -1.74
C THR A 505 -3.30 -21.68 -3.11
N CYS A 506 -3.59 -22.43 -4.18
CA CYS A 506 -4.06 -21.88 -5.43
C CYS A 506 -5.59 -21.85 -5.45
N SER A 507 -6.19 -20.77 -5.92
CA SER A 507 -7.65 -20.65 -6.03
C SER A 507 -8.11 -20.27 -7.42
N VAL A 508 -9.24 -20.85 -7.83
CA VAL A 508 -9.96 -20.54 -9.06
C VAL A 508 -11.42 -20.36 -8.69
N TYR A 509 -12.06 -19.27 -9.08
CA TYR A 509 -13.49 -19.04 -8.80
C TYR A 509 -14.13 -18.11 -9.83
N GLY A 510 -15.45 -18.04 -9.82
CA GLY A 510 -16.21 -17.16 -10.72
C GLY A 510 -16.11 -17.61 -12.18
N ASP A 511 -15.95 -16.63 -13.06
CA ASP A 511 -15.87 -16.77 -14.52
C ASP A 511 -14.44 -16.79 -15.11
N GLY A 512 -13.42 -16.85 -14.24
CA GLY A 512 -12.03 -16.91 -14.67
C GLY A 512 -11.03 -16.23 -13.73
N HIS A 513 -11.34 -16.10 -12.44
CA HIS A 513 -10.44 -15.48 -11.47
C HIS A 513 -9.47 -16.51 -10.88
N TYR A 514 -8.17 -16.27 -11.01
CA TYR A 514 -7.12 -17.14 -10.51
C TYR A 514 -6.25 -16.42 -9.47
N THR A 515 -5.84 -17.16 -8.44
CA THR A 515 -4.73 -16.79 -7.54
C THR A 515 -3.76 -17.96 -7.49
N THR A 516 -2.50 -17.74 -7.83
CA THR A 516 -1.42 -18.74 -7.78
C THR A 516 -1.01 -19.08 -6.35
N PHE A 517 -0.16 -20.10 -6.18
CA PHE A 517 0.40 -20.45 -4.86
C PHE A 517 1.21 -19.31 -4.23
N ASP A 518 1.84 -18.46 -5.05
CA ASP A 518 2.66 -17.34 -4.57
C ASP A 518 1.87 -16.01 -4.51
N GLY A 519 0.53 -16.09 -4.58
CA GLY A 519 -0.38 -14.98 -4.36
C GLY A 519 -0.61 -14.07 -5.57
N LYS A 520 -0.12 -14.44 -6.77
CA LYS A 520 -0.34 -13.67 -7.99
C LYS A 520 -1.77 -13.85 -8.49
N ARG A 521 -2.49 -12.72 -8.61
CA ARG A 521 -3.85 -12.69 -9.17
C ARG A 521 -3.87 -12.36 -10.66
N PHE A 522 -4.79 -13.00 -11.37
CA PHE A 522 -5.08 -12.72 -12.78
C PHE A 522 -6.43 -13.27 -13.21
N ASP A 523 -6.95 -12.69 -14.29
CA ASP A 523 -8.21 -13.11 -14.91
C ASP A 523 -7.93 -13.76 -16.26
N PHE A 524 -8.58 -14.90 -16.52
CA PHE A 524 -8.42 -15.64 -17.76
C PHE A 524 -9.67 -16.47 -18.12
N GLU A 525 -10.30 -16.09 -19.23
CA GLU A 525 -11.51 -16.75 -19.76
C GLU A 525 -11.19 -17.57 -21.01
N GLY A 526 -10.82 -18.84 -20.80
CA GLY A 526 -10.53 -19.78 -21.88
C GLY A 526 -11.57 -20.89 -21.97
N ASP A 527 -12.06 -21.20 -23.16
CA ASP A 527 -13.12 -22.18 -23.43
C ASP A 527 -12.57 -23.57 -23.80
N CYS A 528 -11.62 -24.07 -22.99
CA CYS A 528 -11.03 -25.40 -23.20
C CYS A 528 -10.55 -26.06 -21.91
N GLU A 529 -9.82 -27.16 -22.06
CA GLU A 529 -9.11 -27.80 -20.95
C GLU A 529 -7.76 -27.15 -20.68
N TYR A 530 -7.53 -26.76 -19.42
CA TYR A 530 -6.29 -26.11 -18.96
C TYR A 530 -5.68 -26.84 -17.78
N VAL A 531 -4.35 -26.89 -17.73
CA VAL A 531 -3.60 -27.43 -16.59
C VAL A 531 -3.57 -26.41 -15.47
N LEU A 532 -4.30 -26.66 -14.38
CA LEU A 532 -4.22 -25.83 -13.17
C LEU A 532 -2.87 -26.03 -12.51
N VAL A 533 -2.53 -27.28 -12.22
CA VAL A 533 -1.25 -27.63 -11.61
C VAL A 533 -0.85 -29.05 -11.99
N GLN A 534 0.44 -29.25 -12.19
CA GLN A 534 1.04 -30.56 -12.37
C GLN A 534 2.50 -30.52 -11.92
N ASN A 535 3.09 -31.68 -11.64
CA ASN A 535 4.53 -31.82 -11.42
C ASN A 535 5.29 -32.47 -12.59
N TYR A 536 4.69 -32.49 -13.78
CA TYR A 536 5.35 -32.86 -15.04
C TYR A 536 5.95 -31.60 -15.70
N CYS A 537 7.00 -31.04 -15.11
CA CYS A 537 7.54 -29.75 -15.51
C CYS A 537 8.87 -29.90 -16.27
N GLY A 538 8.99 -29.26 -17.44
CA GLY A 538 10.17 -29.33 -18.29
C GLY A 538 10.41 -30.67 -19.00
N GLN A 539 11.50 -30.76 -19.78
CA GLN A 539 11.84 -31.97 -20.54
C GLN A 539 12.29 -33.14 -19.65
N HIS A 540 12.90 -32.87 -18.49
CA HIS A 540 13.34 -33.90 -17.54
C HIS A 540 12.21 -34.42 -16.62
N GLY A 541 11.17 -33.62 -16.35
CA GLY A 541 10.06 -33.97 -15.45
C GLY A 541 8.93 -34.81 -16.07
N MET A 542 8.92 -35.03 -17.39
CA MET A 542 7.86 -35.81 -18.06
C MET A 542 7.78 -37.27 -17.57
N ASN A 543 8.88 -37.83 -17.05
CA ASN A 543 8.96 -39.23 -16.59
C ASN A 543 8.86 -39.40 -15.06
N GLN A 544 8.73 -38.31 -14.29
CA GLN A 544 8.75 -38.34 -12.81
C GLN A 544 7.53 -37.69 -12.15
N GLY A 545 6.66 -37.03 -12.92
CA GLY A 545 5.45 -36.45 -12.36
C GLY A 545 4.51 -37.52 -11.79
N THR A 546 3.81 -37.14 -10.73
CA THR A 546 2.94 -38.01 -9.93
C THR A 546 1.48 -37.60 -10.04
N PHE A 547 1.19 -36.33 -10.31
CA PHE A 547 -0.17 -35.82 -10.38
C PHE A 547 -0.36 -34.69 -11.39
N ARG A 548 -1.61 -34.53 -11.84
CA ARG A 548 -2.05 -33.43 -12.70
C ARG A 548 -3.50 -33.08 -12.35
N VAL A 549 -3.79 -31.79 -12.27
CA VAL A 549 -5.15 -31.27 -12.10
C VAL A 549 -5.50 -30.42 -13.31
N ILE A 550 -6.62 -30.76 -13.94
CA ILE A 550 -7.14 -30.10 -15.15
C ILE A 550 -8.52 -29.54 -14.83
N THR A 551 -8.79 -28.33 -15.32
CA THR A 551 -10.13 -27.77 -15.39
C THR A 551 -10.62 -27.79 -16.83
N GLU A 552 -11.84 -28.25 -17.07
CA GLU A 552 -12.55 -28.11 -18.34
C GLU A 552 -13.46 -26.89 -18.24
N ASN A 553 -13.07 -25.80 -18.91
CA ASN A 553 -13.84 -24.56 -18.92
C ASN A 553 -14.73 -24.52 -20.16
N ILE A 554 -16.02 -24.23 -19.97
CA ILE A 554 -16.99 -24.06 -21.06
C ILE A 554 -17.60 -22.66 -21.00
N PRO A 555 -18.04 -22.10 -22.13
CA PRO A 555 -18.81 -20.86 -22.12
C PRO A 555 -20.12 -21.03 -21.31
N CYS A 556 -20.41 -20.11 -20.40
CA CYS A 556 -21.60 -20.19 -19.55
C CYS A 556 -22.33 -18.85 -19.35
N GLY A 557 -22.31 -18.02 -20.39
CA GLY A 557 -23.10 -16.80 -20.54
C GLY A 557 -23.09 -16.35 -21.99
N THR A 558 -23.69 -15.19 -22.30
CA THR A 558 -23.69 -14.67 -23.68
C THR A 558 -22.51 -13.76 -24.02
N THR A 559 -21.71 -13.38 -23.02
CA THR A 559 -20.61 -12.40 -23.16
C THR A 559 -19.26 -13.03 -23.49
N GLY A 560 -19.19 -14.36 -23.58
CA GLY A 560 -17.95 -15.12 -23.77
C GLY A 560 -17.27 -15.54 -22.47
N THR A 561 -17.93 -15.36 -21.33
CA THR A 561 -17.46 -15.85 -20.02
C THR A 561 -17.48 -17.36 -19.94
N THR A 562 -16.50 -17.91 -19.23
CA THR A 562 -16.29 -19.35 -19.13
C THR A 562 -16.31 -19.80 -17.68
N CYS A 563 -16.88 -20.96 -17.39
CA CYS A 563 -16.81 -21.54 -16.06
C CYS A 563 -16.39 -23.01 -16.13
N SER A 564 -15.84 -23.49 -15.01
CA SER A 564 -15.44 -24.87 -14.85
C SER A 564 -16.66 -25.78 -14.91
N LYS A 565 -16.71 -26.64 -15.94
CA LYS A 565 -17.69 -27.72 -16.10
C LYS A 565 -17.27 -28.99 -15.36
N SER A 566 -15.99 -29.34 -15.46
CA SER A 566 -15.45 -30.54 -14.83
C SER A 566 -14.02 -30.35 -14.36
N ILE A 567 -13.68 -31.01 -13.26
CA ILE A 567 -12.34 -31.03 -12.69
C ILE A 567 -11.81 -32.44 -12.77
N LYS A 568 -10.67 -32.63 -13.42
CA LYS A 568 -10.04 -33.94 -13.59
C LYS A 568 -8.74 -33.98 -12.80
N VAL A 569 -8.70 -34.85 -11.81
CA VAL A 569 -7.51 -35.10 -10.99
C VAL A 569 -6.92 -36.45 -11.38
N PHE A 570 -5.70 -36.41 -11.90
CA PHE A 570 -4.93 -37.59 -12.30
C PHE A 570 -3.92 -37.87 -11.20
N LEU A 571 -4.00 -39.05 -10.59
CA LEU A 571 -3.08 -39.49 -9.55
C LEU A 571 -2.74 -40.97 -9.72
N GLY A 572 -1.53 -41.25 -10.19
CA GLY A 572 -1.11 -42.61 -10.54
C GLY A 572 -2.04 -43.26 -11.57
N ASN A 573 -2.64 -44.39 -11.21
CA ASN A 573 -3.52 -45.18 -12.08
C ASN A 573 -4.99 -44.71 -12.07
N TYR A 574 -5.30 -43.65 -11.32
CA TYR A 574 -6.66 -43.19 -11.09
C TYR A 574 -6.88 -41.81 -11.69
N GLU A 575 -8.06 -41.65 -12.27
CA GLU A 575 -8.64 -40.40 -12.70
C GLU A 575 -9.90 -40.15 -11.89
N LEU A 576 -9.93 -39.03 -11.18
CA LEU A 576 -11.10 -38.56 -10.47
C LEU A 576 -11.71 -37.41 -11.28
N VAL A 577 -12.97 -37.56 -11.67
CA VAL A 577 -13.74 -36.52 -12.36
C VAL A 577 -14.75 -35.95 -11.39
N LEU A 578 -14.70 -34.64 -11.17
CA LEU A 578 -15.69 -33.90 -10.38
C LEU A 578 -16.53 -33.08 -11.36
N SER A 579 -17.82 -33.39 -11.43
CA SER A 579 -18.78 -32.70 -12.32
C SER A 579 -20.19 -32.85 -11.78
N ASP A 580 -21.06 -31.89 -12.07
CA ASP A 580 -22.49 -31.93 -11.71
C ASP A 580 -22.78 -32.25 -10.23
N GLY A 581 -21.92 -31.77 -9.33
CA GLY A 581 -21.99 -32.02 -7.88
C GLY A 581 -21.61 -33.45 -7.42
N HIS A 582 -21.17 -34.32 -8.33
CA HIS A 582 -20.79 -35.71 -8.08
C HIS A 582 -19.29 -35.94 -8.31
N SER A 583 -18.82 -37.13 -7.92
CA SER A 583 -17.44 -37.56 -8.09
C SER A 583 -17.38 -38.95 -8.71
N ASP A 584 -16.80 -39.07 -9.89
CA ASP A 584 -16.61 -40.34 -10.60
C ASP A 584 -15.14 -40.75 -10.55
N VAL A 585 -14.90 -42.00 -10.15
CA VAL A 585 -13.54 -42.57 -10.03
C VAL A 585 -13.34 -43.57 -11.16
N ILE A 586 -12.41 -43.25 -12.05
CA ILE A 586 -12.03 -44.06 -13.21
C ILE A 586 -10.66 -44.68 -12.93
N GLN A 587 -10.59 -46.01 -12.93
CA GLN A 587 -9.33 -46.74 -12.83
C GLN A 587 -8.78 -47.02 -14.24
N ARG A 588 -7.67 -46.38 -14.59
CA ARG A 588 -7.06 -46.45 -15.93
C ARG A 588 -6.29 -47.75 -16.16
N THR A 589 -5.70 -48.31 -15.12
CA THR A 589 -4.95 -49.57 -15.15
C THR A 589 -5.33 -50.45 -13.96
N PRO A 590 -5.50 -51.78 -14.15
CA PRO A 590 -5.86 -52.68 -13.07
C PRO A 590 -4.80 -52.72 -11.95
N GLY A 591 -5.24 -52.66 -10.70
CA GLY A 591 -4.38 -52.74 -9.51
C GLY A 591 -3.93 -51.37 -8.95
N GLY A 592 -3.51 -51.38 -7.68
CA GLY A 592 -3.18 -50.19 -6.90
C GLY A 592 -4.17 -49.95 -5.75
N LYS A 593 -3.72 -49.27 -4.69
CA LYS A 593 -4.61 -48.75 -3.63
C LYS A 593 -5.10 -47.37 -4.05
N MET A 594 -6.35 -47.05 -3.73
CA MET A 594 -6.94 -45.74 -4.00
C MET A 594 -6.13 -44.63 -3.27
N PRO A 595 -5.53 -43.68 -3.99
CA PRO A 595 -4.54 -42.75 -3.41
C PRO A 595 -5.17 -41.48 -2.81
N PHE A 596 -6.50 -41.44 -2.65
CA PHE A 596 -7.23 -40.29 -2.11
C PHE A 596 -8.49 -40.71 -1.35
N GLN A 597 -8.96 -39.82 -0.48
CA GLN A 597 -10.24 -39.91 0.22
C GLN A 597 -11.13 -38.73 -0.15
N ILE A 598 -12.41 -38.98 -0.37
CA ILE A 598 -13.39 -37.95 -0.71
C ILE A 598 -14.33 -37.75 0.48
N ARG A 599 -14.49 -36.52 0.93
CA ARG A 599 -15.33 -36.15 2.08
C ARG A 599 -16.18 -34.95 1.73
N SER A 600 -17.46 -34.95 2.13
CA SER A 600 -18.29 -33.74 2.08
C SER A 600 -18.13 -32.96 3.38
N MET A 601 -17.66 -31.71 3.31
CA MET A 601 -17.47 -30.81 4.44
C MET A 601 -18.21 -29.49 4.18
N GLY A 602 -19.46 -29.42 4.65
CA GLY A 602 -20.34 -28.30 4.34
C GLY A 602 -20.72 -28.27 2.88
N ILE A 603 -20.51 -27.12 2.23
CA ILE A 603 -20.75 -26.98 0.79
C ILE A 603 -19.63 -27.59 -0.06
N TYR A 604 -18.47 -27.88 0.53
CA TYR A 604 -17.31 -28.37 -0.19
C TYR A 604 -17.27 -29.89 -0.28
N LEU A 605 -16.89 -30.39 -1.45
CA LEU A 605 -16.34 -31.72 -1.65
C LEU A 605 -14.81 -31.61 -1.54
N VAL A 606 -14.25 -32.30 -0.55
CA VAL A 606 -12.82 -32.27 -0.23
C VAL A 606 -12.19 -33.60 -0.65
N VAL A 607 -11.21 -33.52 -1.55
CA VAL A 607 -10.38 -34.63 -2.01
C VAL A 607 -9.03 -34.52 -1.31
N ASP A 608 -8.79 -35.41 -0.36
CA ASP A 608 -7.56 -35.48 0.42
C ASP A 608 -6.68 -36.60 -0.15
N THR A 609 -5.56 -36.24 -0.78
CA THR A 609 -4.68 -37.19 -1.44
C THR A 609 -3.52 -37.60 -0.53
N THR A 610 -3.00 -38.81 -0.77
CA THR A 610 -1.83 -39.35 -0.06
C THR A 610 -0.52 -38.65 -0.41
N VAL A 611 -0.46 -37.92 -1.52
CA VAL A 611 0.76 -37.23 -1.97
C VAL A 611 0.95 -35.84 -1.36
N GLY A 612 -0.02 -35.33 -0.59
CA GLY A 612 0.04 -33.98 -0.02
C GLY A 612 -0.64 -32.90 -0.87
N LEU A 613 -1.50 -33.29 -1.80
CA LEU A 613 -2.45 -32.41 -2.49
C LEU A 613 -3.82 -32.51 -1.83
N ILE A 614 -4.45 -31.37 -1.55
CA ILE A 614 -5.84 -31.30 -1.09
C ILE A 614 -6.62 -30.44 -2.09
N LEU A 615 -7.68 -30.98 -2.68
CA LEU A 615 -8.58 -30.23 -3.54
C LEU A 615 -9.92 -30.01 -2.83
N MET A 616 -10.36 -28.77 -2.77
CA MET A 616 -11.66 -28.38 -2.23
C MET A 616 -12.48 -27.76 -3.35
N TRP A 617 -13.65 -28.34 -3.63
CA TRP A 617 -14.55 -27.87 -4.66
C TRP A 617 -15.92 -27.56 -4.06
N ASP A 618 -16.47 -26.39 -4.36
CA ASP A 618 -17.78 -25.94 -3.85
C ASP A 618 -18.99 -26.58 -4.56
N LYS A 619 -18.74 -27.56 -5.43
CA LYS A 619 -19.72 -28.23 -6.32
C LYS A 619 -20.24 -27.33 -7.45
N LYS A 620 -19.62 -26.17 -7.64
CA LYS A 620 -19.94 -25.15 -8.65
C LYS A 620 -18.65 -24.76 -9.37
N THR A 621 -18.20 -23.51 -9.26
CA THR A 621 -17.04 -22.99 -9.98
C THR A 621 -15.81 -22.76 -9.11
N SER A 622 -15.93 -22.80 -7.77
CA SER A 622 -14.78 -22.51 -6.90
C SER A 622 -13.95 -23.76 -6.63
N ILE A 623 -12.67 -23.69 -6.96
CA ILE A 623 -11.66 -24.72 -6.76
C ILE A 623 -10.54 -24.12 -5.90
N PHE A 624 -10.24 -24.76 -4.78
CA PHE A 624 -9.09 -24.43 -3.95
C PHE A 624 -8.16 -25.64 -3.92
N ILE A 625 -6.94 -25.48 -4.40
CA ILE A 625 -5.92 -26.53 -4.41
C ILE A 625 -4.88 -26.15 -3.39
N LYS A 626 -4.69 -26.97 -2.36
CA LYS A 626 -3.65 -26.80 -1.35
C LYS A 626 -2.54 -27.80 -1.58
N LEU A 627 -1.30 -27.32 -1.57
CA LEU A 627 -0.12 -28.15 -1.80
C LEU A 627 0.84 -28.16 -0.62
N SER A 628 1.37 -29.34 -0.34
CA SER A 628 2.47 -29.52 0.59
C SER A 628 3.72 -28.75 0.14
N PRO A 629 4.45 -28.12 1.08
CA PRO A 629 5.79 -27.55 0.88
C PRO A 629 6.79 -28.48 0.18
N SER A 630 6.58 -29.80 0.27
CA SER A 630 7.39 -30.78 -0.47
C SER A 630 7.34 -30.62 -2.00
N PHE A 631 6.37 -29.87 -2.52
CA PHE A 631 6.24 -29.54 -3.94
C PHE A 631 6.71 -28.12 -4.30
N GLN A 632 7.28 -27.37 -3.36
CA GLN A 632 7.84 -26.04 -3.63
C GLN A 632 8.91 -26.16 -4.74
N GLU A 633 8.83 -25.31 -5.76
CA GLU A 633 9.65 -25.32 -6.99
C GLU A 633 9.50 -26.55 -7.90
N HIS A 634 8.57 -27.47 -7.60
CA HIS A 634 8.40 -28.74 -8.34
C HIS A 634 7.08 -28.83 -9.11
N VAL A 635 6.34 -27.72 -9.22
CA VAL A 635 5.05 -27.67 -9.91
C VAL A 635 5.04 -26.60 -10.99
N CYS A 636 4.07 -26.70 -11.88
CA CYS A 636 3.83 -25.75 -12.96
C CYS A 636 2.38 -25.85 -13.45
N GLY A 637 1.88 -24.78 -14.04
CA GLY A 637 0.51 -24.67 -14.55
C GLY A 637 -0.02 -23.26 -14.39
N LEU A 638 -1.34 -23.09 -14.50
CA LEU A 638 -1.99 -21.81 -14.21
C LEU A 638 -1.85 -21.36 -12.75
N CYS A 639 -1.59 -22.30 -11.82
CA CYS A 639 -1.33 -22.00 -10.41
C CYS A 639 0.11 -21.54 -10.10
N GLY A 640 0.95 -21.30 -11.12
CA GLY A 640 2.33 -20.87 -10.91
C GLY A 640 3.31 -22.02 -10.66
N ASN A 641 4.51 -21.68 -10.21
CA ASN A 641 5.60 -22.63 -9.92
C ASN A 641 5.86 -22.87 -8.43
N TYR A 642 5.18 -22.14 -7.54
CA TYR A 642 5.23 -22.32 -6.09
C TYR A 642 6.66 -22.20 -5.55
N ASP A 643 7.31 -21.06 -5.78
CA ASP A 643 8.67 -20.78 -5.31
C ASP A 643 8.75 -19.59 -4.32
N GLY A 644 7.60 -19.01 -3.98
CA GLY A 644 7.48 -17.82 -3.14
C GLY A 644 7.60 -16.50 -3.90
N ASN A 645 7.71 -16.50 -5.24
CA ASN A 645 7.89 -15.30 -6.05
C ASN A 645 6.79 -15.12 -7.12
N GLY A 646 5.70 -14.44 -6.77
CA GLY A 646 4.61 -14.18 -7.70
C GLY A 646 4.93 -13.36 -8.97
N ASN A 647 6.16 -12.85 -9.14
CA ASN A 647 6.57 -12.15 -10.36
C ASN A 647 7.00 -13.08 -11.51
N ASN A 648 7.32 -14.35 -11.23
CA ASN A 648 7.69 -15.33 -12.25
C ASN A 648 6.60 -16.39 -12.47
N ASP A 649 5.48 -16.32 -11.75
CA ASP A 649 4.35 -17.23 -11.85
C ASP A 649 3.79 -17.38 -13.27
N PHE A 650 3.91 -16.33 -14.09
CA PHE A 650 3.57 -16.37 -15.52
C PHE A 650 4.68 -17.05 -16.34
N THR A 651 5.10 -18.22 -15.89
CA THR A 651 6.02 -19.11 -16.61
C THR A 651 5.21 -19.99 -17.56
N THR A 652 5.43 -19.81 -18.85
CA THR A 652 4.79 -20.62 -19.90
C THR A 652 5.23 -22.08 -19.84
N ARG A 653 4.48 -22.97 -20.52
CA ARG A 653 4.87 -24.39 -20.69
C ARG A 653 6.29 -24.57 -21.27
N SER A 654 6.79 -23.59 -22.04
CA SER A 654 8.14 -23.56 -22.61
C SER A 654 9.19 -22.95 -21.67
N GLN A 655 8.88 -22.78 -20.38
CA GLN A 655 9.77 -22.22 -19.34
C GLN A 655 10.19 -20.76 -19.57
N SER A 656 9.39 -19.99 -20.32
CA SER A 656 9.61 -18.56 -20.50
C SER A 656 8.69 -17.74 -19.59
N VAL A 657 9.26 -16.82 -18.83
CA VAL A 657 8.50 -15.86 -18.00
C VAL A 657 7.96 -14.74 -18.89
N VAL A 658 6.66 -14.50 -18.86
CA VAL A 658 5.98 -13.51 -19.71
C VAL A 658 5.18 -12.51 -18.87
N GLY A 659 4.99 -11.30 -19.39
CA GLY A 659 4.13 -10.29 -18.74
C GLY A 659 2.66 -10.36 -19.16
N ASN A 660 2.34 -11.08 -20.25
CA ASN A 660 1.00 -11.13 -20.82
C ASN A 660 0.25 -12.39 -20.33
N VAL A 661 -0.89 -12.19 -19.67
CA VAL A 661 -1.72 -13.27 -19.10
C VAL A 661 -2.24 -14.23 -20.18
N LEU A 662 -2.67 -13.72 -21.34
CA LEU A 662 -3.18 -14.55 -22.42
C LEU A 662 -2.07 -15.42 -23.03
N GLU A 663 -0.85 -14.89 -23.17
CA GLU A 663 0.30 -15.66 -23.64
C GLU A 663 0.64 -16.79 -22.66
N PHE A 664 0.69 -16.47 -21.37
CA PHE A 664 0.92 -17.43 -20.29
C PHE A 664 -0.14 -18.53 -20.29
N ALA A 665 -1.42 -18.18 -20.16
CA ALA A 665 -2.49 -19.14 -19.95
C ALA A 665 -2.79 -19.99 -21.19
N ASN A 666 -2.69 -19.41 -22.40
CA ASN A 666 -2.83 -20.19 -23.64
C ASN A 666 -1.72 -21.24 -23.82
N SER A 667 -0.54 -21.05 -23.21
CA SER A 667 0.52 -22.07 -23.23
C SER A 667 0.16 -23.33 -22.42
N TRP A 668 -0.79 -23.22 -21.49
CA TRP A 668 -1.20 -24.28 -20.57
C TRP A 668 -2.42 -25.08 -21.04
N LYS A 669 -2.89 -24.85 -22.27
CA LYS A 669 -3.91 -25.69 -22.92
C LYS A 669 -3.47 -27.16 -22.96
N VAL A 670 -4.43 -28.06 -22.78
CA VAL A 670 -4.18 -29.51 -22.79
C VAL A 670 -4.02 -30.04 -24.20
N SER A 671 -4.87 -29.58 -25.13
CA SER A 671 -4.86 -29.99 -26.54
C SER A 671 -4.48 -28.84 -27.47
N SER A 672 -3.70 -29.13 -28.51
CA SER A 672 -3.41 -28.18 -29.59
C SER A 672 -4.63 -27.86 -30.45
N SER A 673 -5.69 -28.67 -30.38
CA SER A 673 -6.96 -28.40 -31.06
C SER A 673 -7.77 -27.28 -30.40
N CYS A 674 -7.46 -26.91 -29.16
CA CYS A 674 -8.11 -25.81 -28.46
C CYS A 674 -7.77 -24.47 -29.13
N PRO A 675 -8.75 -23.58 -29.38
CA PRO A 675 -8.46 -22.21 -29.82
C PRO A 675 -7.64 -21.44 -28.77
N ASN A 676 -6.98 -20.37 -29.17
CA ASN A 676 -6.42 -19.43 -28.19
C ASN A 676 -7.56 -18.58 -27.65
N ALA A 677 -7.63 -18.44 -26.32
CA ALA A 677 -8.49 -17.47 -25.68
C ALA A 677 -8.05 -16.06 -26.09
N ASN A 678 -9.05 -15.20 -26.31
CA ASN A 678 -8.87 -13.79 -26.67
C ASN A 678 -9.34 -12.92 -25.50
N ARG A 679 -9.00 -11.62 -25.55
CA ARG A 679 -9.45 -10.67 -24.52
C ARG A 679 -10.98 -10.66 -24.45
N SER A 680 -11.55 -11.04 -23.30
CA SER A 680 -12.99 -10.99 -23.06
C SER A 680 -13.47 -9.52 -23.09
N LYS A 681 -14.75 -9.32 -23.45
CA LYS A 681 -15.40 -8.02 -23.31
C LYS A 681 -15.88 -7.90 -21.88
N ASP A 682 -15.68 -6.72 -21.26
CA ASP A 682 -16.26 -6.37 -19.96
C ASP A 682 -17.75 -6.77 -19.92
N PRO A 683 -18.14 -7.75 -19.06
CA PRO A 683 -19.50 -8.26 -18.99
C PRO A 683 -20.52 -7.19 -18.59
N CYS A 684 -20.15 -6.22 -17.75
CA CYS A 684 -21.02 -5.11 -17.37
C CYS A 684 -21.18 -4.07 -18.49
N THR A 685 -20.23 -4.00 -19.41
CA THR A 685 -20.37 -3.21 -20.65
C THR A 685 -21.26 -3.93 -21.67
N ALA A 686 -21.20 -5.26 -21.75
CA ALA A 686 -22.06 -6.06 -22.62
C ALA A 686 -23.50 -6.20 -22.09
N ASN A 687 -23.67 -6.25 -20.76
CA ASN A 687 -24.95 -6.32 -20.05
C ASN A 687 -25.19 -5.11 -19.11
N PRO A 688 -25.33 -3.87 -19.62
CA PRO A 688 -25.44 -2.67 -18.77
C PRO A 688 -26.63 -2.68 -17.80
N TYR A 689 -27.72 -3.36 -18.17
CA TYR A 689 -28.93 -3.48 -17.34
C TYR A 689 -28.69 -4.23 -16.03
N ARG A 690 -27.62 -5.04 -15.94
CA ARG A 690 -27.28 -5.84 -14.75
C ARG A 690 -26.31 -5.14 -13.81
N LYS A 691 -25.54 -4.16 -14.31
CA LYS A 691 -24.48 -3.45 -13.57
C LYS A 691 -24.97 -2.89 -12.23
N ALA A 692 -26.12 -2.23 -12.22
CA ALA A 692 -26.66 -1.63 -10.99
C ALA A 692 -27.08 -2.67 -9.94
N TRP A 693 -27.61 -3.82 -10.38
CA TRP A 693 -27.94 -4.93 -9.49
C TRP A 693 -26.68 -5.59 -8.94
N ALA A 694 -25.71 -5.88 -9.81
CA ALA A 694 -24.41 -6.46 -9.45
C ALA A 694 -23.67 -5.62 -8.41
N GLN A 695 -23.47 -4.32 -8.67
CA GLN A 695 -22.81 -3.39 -7.75
C GLN A 695 -23.48 -3.34 -6.38
N LYS A 696 -24.82 -3.38 -6.34
CA LYS A 696 -25.59 -3.36 -5.10
C LYS A 696 -25.39 -4.64 -4.30
N GLN A 697 -25.54 -5.81 -4.93
CA GLN A 697 -25.40 -7.08 -4.22
C GLN A 697 -23.95 -7.28 -3.73
N CYS A 698 -22.96 -7.03 -4.59
CA CYS A 698 -21.54 -7.22 -4.29
C CYS A 698 -20.99 -6.26 -3.23
N SER A 699 -21.68 -5.13 -2.96
CA SER A 699 -21.27 -4.19 -1.90
C SER A 699 -21.20 -4.80 -0.50
N ILE A 700 -21.78 -6.00 -0.29
CA ILE A 700 -21.59 -6.75 0.96
C ILE A 700 -20.10 -7.00 1.27
N ILE A 701 -19.26 -7.22 0.26
CA ILE A 701 -17.81 -7.48 0.41
C ILE A 701 -17.09 -6.30 1.07
N THR A 702 -17.47 -5.07 0.72
CA THR A 702 -16.89 -3.83 1.27
C THR A 702 -17.67 -3.26 2.47
N SER A 703 -18.74 -3.95 2.89
CA SER A 703 -19.58 -3.51 4.01
C SER A 703 -19.01 -3.89 5.38
N GLU A 704 -19.63 -3.35 6.44
CA GLU A 704 -19.37 -3.69 7.84
C GLU A 704 -19.45 -5.21 8.15
N VAL A 705 -20.18 -5.99 7.35
CA VAL A 705 -20.26 -7.46 7.50
C VAL A 705 -18.87 -8.10 7.45
N PHE A 706 -17.98 -7.56 6.61
CA PHE A 706 -16.62 -8.07 6.43
C PHE A 706 -15.53 -7.17 7.05
N ALA A 707 -15.89 -6.14 7.83
CA ALA A 707 -14.94 -5.17 8.39
C ALA A 707 -13.75 -5.81 9.13
N LYS A 708 -13.98 -6.92 9.84
CA LYS A 708 -12.91 -7.66 10.54
C LYS A 708 -11.84 -8.21 9.59
N CYS A 709 -12.21 -8.52 8.36
CA CYS A 709 -11.35 -9.10 7.35
C CYS A 709 -10.60 -8.07 6.51
N HIS A 710 -11.12 -6.84 6.36
CA HIS A 710 -10.54 -5.80 5.49
C HIS A 710 -9.08 -5.45 5.82
N SER A 711 -8.66 -5.61 7.08
CA SER A 711 -7.26 -5.39 7.51
C SER A 711 -6.29 -6.51 7.11
N GLN A 712 -6.81 -7.69 6.76
CA GLN A 712 -6.02 -8.89 6.42
C GLN A 712 -6.10 -9.23 4.94
N VAL A 713 -7.28 -9.04 4.32
CA VAL A 713 -7.54 -9.37 2.92
C VAL A 713 -8.18 -8.17 2.22
N GLU A 714 -7.49 -7.63 1.21
CA GLU A 714 -7.95 -6.48 0.43
C GLU A 714 -9.28 -6.78 -0.31
N PRO A 715 -10.37 -6.05 -0.01
CA PRO A 715 -11.70 -6.37 -0.54
C PRO A 715 -11.94 -5.90 -1.97
N ASN A 716 -11.22 -4.90 -2.47
CA ASN A 716 -11.61 -4.21 -3.71
C ASN A 716 -11.54 -5.11 -4.95
N GLU A 717 -10.54 -5.99 -5.05
CA GLU A 717 -10.42 -6.91 -6.19
C GLU A 717 -11.53 -7.96 -6.19
N TYR A 718 -11.90 -8.50 -5.02
CA TYR A 718 -13.05 -9.40 -4.89
C TYR A 718 -14.38 -8.71 -5.18
N TYR A 719 -14.50 -7.43 -4.82
CA TYR A 719 -15.68 -6.64 -5.16
C TYR A 719 -15.83 -6.48 -6.67
N GLN A 720 -14.75 -6.13 -7.40
CA GLN A 720 -14.81 -6.02 -8.86
C GLN A 720 -15.11 -7.37 -9.52
N ALA A 721 -14.40 -8.44 -9.13
CA ALA A 721 -14.66 -9.80 -9.57
C ALA A 721 -16.15 -10.20 -9.38
N CYS A 722 -16.71 -9.93 -8.20
CA CYS A 722 -18.13 -10.18 -7.94
C CYS A 722 -19.05 -9.41 -8.89
N VAL A 723 -18.73 -8.15 -9.19
CA VAL A 723 -19.54 -7.32 -10.09
C VAL A 723 -19.48 -7.85 -11.51
N ASP A 724 -18.30 -8.24 -11.99
CA ASP A 724 -18.08 -8.78 -13.32
C ASP A 724 -18.81 -10.13 -13.48
N ASP A 725 -18.63 -11.06 -12.54
CA ASP A 725 -19.35 -12.34 -12.43
C ASP A 725 -20.88 -12.13 -12.46
N ALA A 726 -21.37 -11.20 -11.63
CA ALA A 726 -22.79 -10.91 -11.50
C ALA A 726 -23.37 -10.24 -12.77
N CYS A 727 -22.58 -9.51 -13.54
CA CYS A 727 -22.98 -8.98 -14.84
C CYS A 727 -22.98 -10.05 -15.94
N ALA A 728 -22.05 -11.00 -15.88
CA ALA A 728 -21.87 -12.06 -16.86
C ALA A 728 -22.97 -13.14 -16.86
N CYS A 729 -23.51 -13.48 -15.68
CA CYS A 729 -24.45 -14.61 -15.54
C CYS A 729 -25.89 -14.34 -16.04
N ASP A 730 -26.06 -14.07 -17.33
CA ASP A 730 -27.27 -13.50 -17.95
C ASP A 730 -28.31 -14.52 -18.45
N THR A 731 -27.98 -15.81 -18.40
CA THR A 731 -28.87 -16.91 -18.82
C THR A 731 -29.65 -17.58 -17.68
N GLY A 732 -29.63 -16.98 -16.48
CA GLY A 732 -30.19 -17.54 -15.24
C GLY A 732 -29.11 -18.19 -14.38
N GLY A 733 -29.21 -18.01 -13.05
CA GLY A 733 -28.12 -18.36 -12.11
C GLY A 733 -27.48 -17.13 -11.42
N ASP A 734 -28.08 -15.95 -11.57
CA ASP A 734 -27.64 -14.66 -11.01
C ASP A 734 -27.25 -14.74 -9.53
N CYS A 735 -28.10 -15.39 -8.73
CA CYS A 735 -27.84 -15.60 -7.32
C CYS A 735 -26.64 -16.52 -7.11
N GLU A 736 -26.41 -17.50 -7.97
CA GLU A 736 -25.31 -18.44 -7.84
C GLU A 736 -23.96 -17.79 -8.09
N CYS A 737 -23.80 -16.97 -9.12
CA CYS A 737 -22.53 -16.28 -9.40
C CYS A 737 -22.17 -15.28 -8.30
N PHE A 738 -23.12 -14.43 -7.91
CA PHE A 738 -22.98 -13.53 -6.77
C PHE A 738 -22.57 -14.28 -5.48
N CYS A 739 -23.26 -15.38 -5.15
CA CYS A 739 -22.97 -16.12 -3.93
C CYS A 739 -21.62 -16.84 -3.95
N THR A 740 -21.13 -17.19 -5.14
CA THR A 740 -19.85 -17.87 -5.31
C THR A 740 -18.70 -16.87 -5.13
N ALA A 741 -18.80 -15.68 -5.72
CA ALA A 741 -17.83 -14.61 -5.52
C ALA A 741 -17.73 -14.14 -4.06
N VAL A 742 -18.87 -13.92 -3.39
CA VAL A 742 -18.87 -13.56 -1.95
C VAL A 742 -18.34 -14.70 -1.08
N ALA A 743 -18.64 -15.96 -1.44
CA ALA A 743 -18.07 -17.12 -0.74
C ALA A 743 -16.56 -17.24 -0.91
N ALA A 744 -16.00 -16.88 -2.07
CA ALA A 744 -14.57 -16.85 -2.30
C ALA A 744 -13.87 -15.83 -1.37
N TYR A 745 -14.44 -14.62 -1.22
CA TYR A 745 -13.90 -13.65 -0.27
C TYR A 745 -14.01 -14.12 1.19
N ALA A 746 -15.16 -14.69 1.57
CA ALA A 746 -15.33 -15.28 2.90
C ALA A 746 -14.36 -16.44 3.17
N GLN A 747 -14.01 -17.21 2.14
CA GLN A 747 -13.02 -18.27 2.25
C GLN A 747 -11.61 -17.69 2.41
N ALA A 748 -11.24 -16.62 1.69
CA ALA A 748 -9.97 -15.93 1.91
C ALA A 748 -9.85 -15.37 3.34
N CYS A 749 -10.93 -14.80 3.88
CA CYS A 749 -10.98 -14.39 5.29
C CYS A 749 -10.79 -15.56 6.26
N ASN A 750 -11.40 -16.73 5.96
CA ASN A 750 -11.26 -17.94 6.75
C ASN A 750 -9.83 -18.48 6.76
N GLU A 751 -9.07 -18.31 5.67
CA GLU A 751 -7.64 -18.64 5.63
C GLU A 751 -6.78 -17.77 6.55
N MET A 752 -7.29 -16.59 6.93
CA MET A 752 -6.70 -15.72 7.93
C MET A 752 -7.28 -15.95 9.35
N ASP A 753 -7.94 -17.09 9.59
CA ASP A 753 -8.63 -17.44 10.85
C ASP A 753 -9.78 -16.47 11.22
N ILE A 754 -10.34 -15.77 10.23
CA ILE A 754 -11.46 -14.83 10.41
C ILE A 754 -12.73 -15.43 9.82
N CYS A 755 -13.50 -16.11 10.68
CA CYS A 755 -14.82 -16.62 10.31
C CYS A 755 -15.88 -15.51 10.28
N ILE A 756 -16.38 -15.17 9.09
CA ILE A 756 -17.45 -14.18 8.88
C ILE A 756 -18.79 -14.88 8.62
N SER A 757 -19.84 -14.48 9.34
CA SER A 757 -21.21 -14.95 9.10
C SER A 757 -21.99 -13.95 8.23
N TRP A 758 -22.01 -14.19 6.92
CA TRP A 758 -22.56 -13.23 5.94
C TRP A 758 -23.86 -13.68 5.24
N ARG A 759 -24.21 -14.97 5.29
CA ARG A 759 -25.42 -15.51 4.65
C ARG A 759 -26.67 -15.22 5.48
N THR A 760 -27.76 -14.82 4.84
CA THR A 760 -29.04 -14.50 5.48
C THR A 760 -30.21 -15.14 4.70
N PRO A 761 -31.44 -15.15 5.24
CA PRO A 761 -32.59 -15.65 4.48
C PRO A 761 -32.84 -14.95 3.14
N SER A 762 -32.39 -13.70 3.02
CA SER A 762 -32.53 -12.88 1.81
C SER A 762 -31.27 -12.86 0.92
N ILE A 763 -30.12 -13.32 1.44
CA ILE A 763 -28.82 -13.28 0.75
C ILE A 763 -28.22 -14.69 0.75
N CYS A 764 -28.12 -15.28 -0.44
CA CYS A 764 -27.47 -16.58 -0.63
C CYS A 764 -28.06 -17.71 0.22
N LEU A 765 -29.39 -17.75 0.27
CA LEU A 765 -30.18 -18.77 0.94
C LEU A 765 -29.81 -20.14 0.37
N ASN A 766 -29.28 -21.01 1.23
CA ASN A 766 -29.18 -22.43 0.94
C ASN A 766 -30.14 -23.16 1.88
N ALA A 767 -31.22 -23.72 1.32
CA ALA A 767 -32.24 -24.46 2.07
C ALA A 767 -31.65 -25.65 2.86
N GLN A 768 -30.50 -26.22 2.43
CA GLN A 768 -29.79 -27.27 3.17
C GLN A 768 -29.04 -26.74 4.40
N ILE A 769 -28.67 -25.46 4.42
CA ILE A 769 -27.92 -24.82 5.52
C ILE A 769 -28.89 -24.27 6.58
N MET A 770 -30.08 -23.82 6.19
CA MET A 770 -31.11 -23.30 7.08
C MET A 770 -31.65 -24.32 8.09
N ALA A 771 -31.61 -25.62 7.78
CA ALA A 771 -32.00 -26.67 8.72
C ALA A 771 -31.06 -26.81 9.94
N LYS A 772 -29.91 -26.10 9.97
CA LYS A 772 -28.95 -26.11 11.10
C LYS A 772 -28.42 -24.69 11.43
N TYR A 773 -29.29 -23.71 11.61
CA TYR A 773 -28.91 -22.32 11.92
C TYR A 773 -28.29 -22.04 13.31
N ALA A 774 -27.64 -23.04 13.92
CA ALA A 774 -26.73 -22.91 15.05
C ALA A 774 -25.29 -23.40 14.75
N ASN A 775 -24.98 -23.80 13.50
CA ASN A 775 -23.74 -24.53 13.16
C ASN A 775 -22.84 -23.88 12.09
N MET A 776 -23.14 -22.69 11.56
CA MET A 776 -22.32 -22.10 10.48
C MET A 776 -20.92 -21.68 10.98
N MET A 777 -20.84 -21.10 12.18
CA MET A 777 -19.56 -20.78 12.83
C MET A 777 -18.78 -22.06 13.16
N ASN A 778 -19.46 -23.11 13.65
CA ASN A 778 -18.85 -24.43 13.91
C ASN A 778 -18.34 -25.11 12.63
N MET A 779 -18.96 -24.87 11.48
CA MET A 779 -18.56 -25.47 10.21
C MET A 779 -17.32 -24.80 9.62
N CYS A 780 -17.24 -23.46 9.72
CA CYS A 780 -16.03 -22.69 9.41
C CYS A 780 -14.84 -23.19 10.22
N HIS A 781 -15.00 -23.29 11.55
CA HIS A 781 -13.96 -23.81 12.45
C HIS A 781 -13.57 -25.25 12.13
N ARG A 782 -14.51 -26.14 11.78
CA ARG A 782 -14.18 -27.54 11.41
C ARG A 782 -13.37 -27.65 10.13
N LEU A 783 -13.70 -26.87 9.11
CA LEU A 783 -12.94 -26.91 7.84
C LEU A 783 -11.54 -26.32 8.04
N HIS A 784 -11.45 -25.17 8.72
CA HIS A 784 -10.17 -24.56 9.07
C HIS A 784 -9.31 -25.51 9.92
N GLN A 785 -9.88 -26.09 10.98
CA GLN A 785 -9.19 -27.04 11.85
C GLN A 785 -8.74 -28.31 11.11
N TYR A 786 -9.54 -28.82 10.17
CA TYR A 786 -9.14 -29.97 9.35
C TYR A 786 -7.93 -29.66 8.46
N VAL A 787 -7.95 -28.53 7.75
CA VAL A 787 -6.82 -28.09 6.92
C VAL A 787 -5.59 -27.81 7.78
N PHE A 788 -5.77 -27.12 8.90
CA PHE A 788 -4.70 -26.86 9.86
C PHE A 788 -4.06 -28.14 10.39
N MET A 789 -4.86 -29.13 10.82
CA MET A 789 -4.35 -30.42 11.26
C MET A 789 -3.52 -31.11 10.17
N LYS A 790 -3.91 -30.97 8.90
CA LYS A 790 -3.16 -31.49 7.75
C LYS A 790 -1.83 -30.76 7.51
N SER A 791 -1.81 -29.44 7.67
CA SER A 791 -0.57 -28.65 7.61
C SER A 791 0.42 -29.06 8.70
N VAL A 792 -0.07 -29.30 9.93
CA VAL A 792 0.79 -29.68 11.08
C VAL A 792 1.22 -31.16 11.04
N SER A 793 0.37 -32.07 10.54
CA SER A 793 0.66 -33.51 10.52
C SER A 793 1.62 -33.98 9.42
N GLY A 794 2.14 -33.06 8.59
CA GLY A 794 3.08 -33.35 7.51
C GLY A 794 4.46 -33.83 7.96
N GLN A 795 4.78 -33.75 9.26
CA GLN A 795 5.99 -34.31 9.86
C GLN A 795 5.67 -35.65 10.54
N ASN A 796 6.49 -36.67 10.25
CA ASN A 796 6.33 -38.05 10.70
C ASN A 796 5.89 -38.21 12.18
N GLY A 797 4.76 -38.88 12.38
CA GLY A 797 4.51 -39.79 13.49
C GLY A 797 4.50 -39.22 14.92
N MET A 798 3.33 -38.74 15.37
CA MET A 798 2.82 -39.08 16.72
C MET A 798 1.31 -38.81 16.80
N MET A 799 0.53 -39.89 16.71
CA MET A 799 -0.85 -39.91 17.21
C MET A 799 -0.78 -39.83 18.73
N GLY A 800 -1.27 -38.75 19.33
CA GLY A 800 -1.54 -38.76 20.77
C GLY A 800 -1.45 -37.42 21.48
N VAL A 801 -2.35 -36.48 21.20
CA VAL A 801 -2.92 -35.60 22.25
C VAL A 801 -4.36 -35.23 21.85
N CYS A 802 -5.33 -36.06 22.24
CA CYS A 802 -6.67 -35.54 22.50
C CYS A 802 -6.57 -34.78 23.83
N GLN A 803 -6.57 -33.44 23.80
CA GLN A 803 -6.99 -32.64 24.95
C GLN A 803 -8.37 -32.03 24.65
N PRO A 804 -9.27 -32.01 25.64
CA PRO A 804 -10.70 -32.15 25.39
C PRO A 804 -11.40 -30.82 25.16
N LEU A 805 -12.50 -30.91 24.40
CA LEU A 805 -13.62 -29.97 24.22
C LEU A 805 -14.34 -29.58 25.55
N ALA A 806 -13.62 -29.42 26.66
CA ALA A 806 -14.22 -29.27 27.98
C ALA A 806 -14.64 -27.83 28.34
N THR A 807 -14.17 -26.79 27.63
CA THR A 807 -14.47 -25.39 27.97
C THR A 807 -15.70 -24.78 27.29
N MET A 808 -16.38 -25.52 26.40
CA MET A 808 -17.55 -24.99 25.67
C MET A 808 -18.92 -25.47 26.21
N VAL A 809 -18.92 -26.35 27.22
CA VAL A 809 -20.16 -26.93 27.79
C VAL A 809 -20.70 -26.14 29.00
N GLU A 810 -19.91 -25.26 29.62
CA GLU A 810 -20.38 -24.44 30.76
C GLU A 810 -21.15 -23.17 30.38
N ILE A 811 -21.10 -22.75 29.11
CA ILE A 811 -21.77 -21.51 28.65
C ILE A 811 -23.23 -21.77 28.15
N LEU A 812 -23.64 -23.04 28.01
CA LEU A 812 -24.96 -23.41 27.44
C LEU A 812 -26.03 -23.84 28.47
N LYS A 813 -25.79 -23.69 29.79
CA LYS A 813 -26.77 -24.06 30.82
C LYS A 813 -27.96 -23.09 31.08
N PRO A 814 -28.01 -21.81 30.63
CA PRO A 814 -29.18 -20.97 30.91
C PRO A 814 -30.26 -20.88 29.81
N LEU A 815 -30.17 -21.60 28.68
CA LEU A 815 -31.13 -21.47 27.55
C LEU A 815 -32.02 -22.70 27.31
N MET A 816 -32.17 -23.56 28.32
CA MET A 816 -33.25 -24.55 28.36
C MET A 816 -34.08 -24.42 29.65
N ILE A 817 -34.82 -23.32 29.76
CA ILE A 817 -36.14 -23.21 30.43
C ILE A 817 -36.99 -22.26 29.60
#